data_AF-A0A7C3W9R3-F1
#
_entry.id   AF-A0A7C3W9R3-F1
#
_cell.length_a   1.000
_cell.length_b   1.000
_cell.length_c   1.000
_cell.angle_alpha   90.00
_cell.angle_beta   90.00
_cell.angle_gamma   90.00
#
_symmetry.space_group_name_H-M   'P 1'
#
loop_
_entity.id
_entity.type
_entity.pdbx_description
1 polymer ?
#
loop_
_entity_poly.entity_id
_entity_poly.type
_entity_poly.pdbx_seq_one_letter_code
_entity_poly.pdbx_strand_id
1 'polypeptide(L)'
;MENFADERDFVVLDLDRLTAQALRLSFDTVTLRDLFRVLWTKYHFLSPHAKAVPQALLKSLKMFLPYRQLSFYRLRHFVRRVLKDPRCDVLLEAKINVPIDCAIGEALKEAMPNLKEVIVIPDVGSVDPPALNSYLGLAAAQIFGPRIPEGARIGIGGGRSILAFAKALPNFVKARNLRFYALSRYIDSLISVADAEKAVGEMVVDFKWKHLSDTDDITIEGVIFSRDIKGQDLDWAFVGIGGMEENAWRGDANELSLGLTAAQKVSAIAELLFHFFAADGTTVTFPSKGLANFETVSLAVLREMVRLNRPVVVLAGGKEKAKAILSVYNACRFGGPLFNYLVTDESCAVELLRMTRPEKRLSEIAKRAEWWEVKNRFLVAHLKYAASKPCKSVVGIANLLGVPRKKVQQWLKDAIEGAENGPPLFSFSVRVPSPEFALEVALIRRYKLLDARVVPHFAASSEQLVHLGLSAAQFFCELLRDQESLRVGIGSGYEVRAMIEILSLPNTLNHFQKLKRLEFWGLSESLMSAITQGLSTQTILTSIALRCNAKSIRTQVRCHRFNSNLPYLTLDAALFTVRRPYEGDPKFLESVGMKCVERIKEGKPIAFMLNQFLNERGDPLIPEEASKCVPIKVLQTLVSQGKPVVALNARAFEEIEPHAEALRIACVNNIVNCLVVPRPIAEAILRKK
;
A
#
# COMPACT_ATOMS: atom_id res chain seq x y z
N MET A 1 -16.30 -37.64 22.59
CA MET A 1 -17.24 -36.88 23.44
C MET A 1 -16.39 -36.26 24.52
N GLU A 2 -15.88 -35.06 24.26
CA GLU A 2 -15.22 -34.21 25.24
C GLU A 2 -15.94 -32.86 25.20
N ASN A 3 -16.15 -32.30 26.39
CA ASN A 3 -17.02 -31.17 26.70
C ASN A 3 -16.72 -29.93 25.85
N PHE A 4 -17.66 -29.58 24.96
CA PHE A 4 -17.75 -28.27 24.29
C PHE A 4 -18.78 -27.34 24.96
N ALA A 5 -19.16 -27.63 26.21
CA ALA A 5 -20.03 -26.77 27.00
C ALA A 5 -19.19 -26.05 28.05
N ASP A 6 -18.46 -25.02 27.64
CA ASP A 6 -18.12 -23.94 28.55
C ASP A 6 -19.22 -22.88 28.42
N GLU A 7 -20.22 -23.02 29.28
CA GLU A 7 -21.25 -22.02 29.53
C GLU A 7 -20.59 -20.84 30.25
N ARG A 8 -20.07 -19.88 29.48
CA ARG A 8 -19.88 -18.47 29.88
C ARG A 8 -19.39 -17.70 28.64
N ASP A 9 -20.01 -16.55 28.38
CA ASP A 9 -19.77 -15.62 27.26
C ASP A 9 -20.39 -15.95 25.89
N PHE A 10 -21.68 -16.30 25.86
CA PHE A 10 -22.50 -15.86 24.73
C PHE A 10 -22.73 -14.35 24.88
N VAL A 11 -21.81 -13.54 24.33
CA VAL A 11 -22.12 -12.15 23.98
C VAL A 11 -23.45 -12.19 23.25
N VAL A 12 -24.47 -11.48 23.74
CA VAL A 12 -25.77 -11.38 23.06
C VAL A 12 -25.48 -10.80 21.68
N LEU A 13 -25.44 -11.67 20.67
CA LEU A 13 -25.16 -11.28 19.30
C LEU A 13 -26.36 -10.47 18.83
N ASP A 14 -26.15 -9.16 18.67
CA ASP A 14 -27.11 -8.28 18.02
C ASP A 14 -27.13 -8.63 16.52
N LEU A 15 -27.95 -9.63 16.19
CA LEU A 15 -28.09 -10.15 14.83
C LEU A 15 -28.60 -9.08 13.87
N ASP A 16 -29.42 -8.13 14.33
CA ASP A 16 -29.91 -7.03 13.50
C ASP A 16 -28.77 -6.07 13.13
N ARG A 17 -27.90 -5.73 14.09
CA ARG A 17 -26.68 -4.95 13.82
C ARG A 17 -25.75 -5.68 12.85
N LEU A 18 -25.52 -6.98 13.03
CA LEU A 18 -24.68 -7.77 12.13
C LEU A 18 -25.28 -7.90 10.72
N THR A 19 -26.59 -8.08 10.63
CA THR A 19 -27.33 -8.09 9.35
C THR A 19 -27.18 -6.74 8.65
N ALA A 20 -27.44 -5.65 9.37
CA ALA A 20 -27.30 -4.29 8.86
C ALA A 20 -25.86 -4.00 8.42
N GLN A 21 -24.86 -4.54 9.12
CA GLN A 21 -23.46 -4.45 8.74
C GLN A 21 -23.16 -5.23 7.44
N ALA A 22 -23.68 -6.46 7.29
CA ALA A 22 -23.52 -7.24 6.07
C ALA A 22 -24.15 -6.54 4.85
N LEU A 23 -25.36 -6.00 5.01
CA LEU A 23 -26.06 -5.21 3.99
C LEU A 23 -25.29 -3.92 3.69
N ARG A 24 -24.93 -3.18 4.75
CA ARG A 24 -23.84 -2.19 4.86
C ARG A 24 -22.79 -2.34 3.76
N LEU A 25 -21.94 -3.33 4.03
CA LEU A 25 -20.74 -3.62 3.27
C LEU A 25 -21.03 -4.15 1.87
N SER A 26 -22.24 -4.64 1.63
CA SER A 26 -22.69 -5.08 0.31
C SER A 26 -23.11 -3.88 -0.54
N PHE A 27 -24.04 -3.04 -0.07
CA PHE A 27 -24.68 -2.02 -0.91
C PHE A 27 -23.85 -0.75 -1.14
N ASP A 28 -22.70 -0.60 -0.50
CA ASP A 28 -21.75 0.47 -0.81
C ASP A 28 -21.44 0.52 -2.31
N THR A 29 -21.59 1.72 -2.91
CA THR A 29 -21.43 1.90 -4.36
C THR A 29 -20.01 1.60 -4.85
N VAL A 30 -19.02 1.79 -3.97
CA VAL A 30 -17.61 1.41 -4.12
C VAL A 30 -17.09 1.01 -2.73
N THR A 31 -16.84 -0.28 -2.53
CA THR A 31 -16.29 -0.79 -1.26
C THR A 31 -14.77 -0.58 -1.17
N LEU A 32 -14.19 -0.69 0.03
CA LEU A 32 -12.73 -0.68 0.21
C LEU A 32 -12.05 -1.83 -0.55
N ARG A 33 -12.71 -2.99 -0.63
CA ARG A 33 -12.29 -4.15 -1.42
C ARG A 33 -12.24 -3.82 -2.91
N ASP A 34 -13.21 -3.07 -3.41
CA ASP A 34 -13.23 -2.62 -4.80
C ASP A 34 -12.08 -1.67 -5.12
N LEU A 35 -11.84 -0.69 -4.24
CA LEU A 35 -10.70 0.23 -4.37
C LEU A 35 -9.39 -0.57 -4.44
N PHE A 36 -9.17 -1.45 -3.47
CA PHE A 36 -7.95 -2.26 -3.41
C PHE A 36 -7.79 -3.16 -4.64
N ARG A 37 -8.82 -3.91 -5.05
CA ARG A 37 -8.75 -4.83 -6.21
C ARG A 37 -8.47 -4.09 -7.52
N VAL A 38 -9.12 -2.94 -7.76
CA VAL A 38 -8.88 -2.13 -8.96
C VAL A 38 -7.47 -1.58 -8.98
N LEU A 39 -7.02 -0.99 -7.87
CA LEU A 39 -5.67 -0.43 -7.76
C LEU A 39 -4.61 -1.53 -7.86
N TRP A 40 -4.76 -2.63 -7.13
CA TRP A 40 -3.84 -3.76 -7.17
C TRP A 40 -3.74 -4.36 -8.57
N THR A 41 -4.88 -4.54 -9.25
CA THR A 41 -4.88 -5.05 -10.64
C THR A 41 -4.13 -4.10 -11.56
N LYS A 42 -4.39 -2.79 -11.44
CA LYS A 42 -3.77 -1.77 -12.29
C LYS A 42 -2.27 -1.63 -12.04
N TYR A 43 -1.81 -1.67 -10.80
CA TYR A 43 -0.44 -1.28 -10.45
C TYR A 43 0.49 -2.45 -10.11
N HIS A 44 -0.03 -3.59 -9.64
CA HIS A 44 0.76 -4.78 -9.30
C HIS A 44 0.55 -5.96 -10.25
N PHE A 45 -0.68 -6.19 -10.72
CA PHE A 45 -0.98 -7.37 -11.55
C PHE A 45 -0.56 -7.19 -13.01
N LEU A 46 -0.81 -6.02 -13.59
CA LEU A 46 -0.44 -5.72 -14.97
C LEU A 46 1.05 -5.35 -15.07
N SER A 47 1.70 -5.85 -16.13
CA SER A 47 3.02 -5.37 -16.53
C SER A 47 2.97 -3.87 -16.83
N PRO A 48 4.05 -3.09 -16.63
CA PRO A 48 4.06 -1.64 -16.83
C PRO A 48 3.39 -1.18 -18.14
N HIS A 49 3.75 -1.80 -19.27
CA HIS A 49 3.18 -1.52 -20.60
C HIS A 49 1.68 -1.83 -20.74
N ALA A 50 1.14 -2.78 -19.97
CA ALA A 50 -0.28 -3.12 -19.98
C ALA A 50 -1.11 -2.17 -19.10
N LYS A 51 -0.49 -1.37 -18.21
CA LYS A 51 -1.18 -0.47 -17.29
C LYS A 51 -1.86 0.69 -18.01
N ALA A 52 -1.30 1.19 -19.12
CA ALA A 52 -1.96 2.20 -19.94
C ALA A 52 -3.06 1.64 -20.86
N VAL A 53 -3.16 0.33 -21.04
CA VAL A 53 -4.16 -0.29 -21.93
C VAL A 53 -5.46 -0.55 -21.15
N PRO A 54 -6.53 0.23 -21.37
CA PRO A 54 -7.74 0.11 -20.55
C PRO A 54 -8.39 -1.27 -20.67
N GLN A 55 -8.26 -1.92 -21.83
CA GLN A 55 -8.85 -3.24 -22.08
C GLN A 55 -8.18 -4.35 -21.26
N ALA A 56 -6.86 -4.26 -21.02
CA ALA A 56 -6.12 -5.25 -20.23
C ALA A 56 -6.56 -5.24 -18.77
N LEU A 57 -6.73 -4.04 -18.20
CA LEU A 57 -7.30 -3.85 -16.86
C LEU A 57 -8.71 -4.42 -16.75
N LEU A 58 -9.60 -4.09 -17.71
CA LEU A 58 -10.97 -4.59 -17.66
C LEU A 58 -11.04 -6.11 -17.79
N LYS A 59 -10.25 -6.73 -18.68
CA LYS A 59 -10.16 -8.20 -18.79
C LYS A 59 -9.66 -8.83 -17.49
N SER A 60 -8.64 -8.24 -16.88
CA SER A 60 -8.05 -8.71 -15.62
C SER A 60 -8.95 -8.45 -14.42
N LEU A 61 -9.90 -7.53 -14.47
CA LEU A 61 -10.89 -7.39 -13.40
C LEU A 61 -11.98 -8.46 -13.50
N LYS A 62 -12.33 -8.92 -14.71
CA LYS A 62 -13.36 -9.96 -14.89
C LYS A 62 -13.01 -11.34 -14.32
N MET A 63 -11.78 -11.56 -13.85
CA MET A 63 -11.43 -12.76 -13.06
C MET A 63 -11.99 -12.73 -11.64
N PHE A 64 -12.24 -11.54 -11.07
CA PHE A 64 -12.92 -11.43 -9.78
C PHE A 64 -14.43 -11.59 -9.95
N LEU A 65 -15.06 -12.38 -9.08
CA LEU A 65 -16.49 -12.67 -9.11
C LEU A 65 -17.39 -11.43 -9.25
N PRO A 66 -17.20 -10.33 -8.47
CA PRO A 66 -18.09 -9.17 -8.53
C PRO A 66 -18.10 -8.45 -9.90
N TYR A 67 -17.05 -8.61 -10.72
CA TYR A 67 -16.90 -7.90 -11.99
C TYR A 67 -17.15 -8.78 -13.21
N ARG A 68 -17.18 -10.10 -13.03
CA ARG A 68 -17.25 -11.10 -14.11
C ARG A 68 -18.48 -10.92 -15.00
N GLN A 69 -19.64 -10.67 -14.38
CA GLN A 69 -20.92 -10.52 -15.08
C GLN A 69 -21.16 -9.11 -15.62
N LEU A 70 -20.34 -8.12 -15.22
CA LEU A 70 -20.48 -6.75 -15.72
C LEU A 70 -20.05 -6.69 -17.20
N SER A 71 -20.86 -6.05 -18.04
CA SER A 71 -20.44 -5.71 -19.40
C SER A 71 -19.19 -4.81 -19.35
N PHE A 72 -18.33 -4.88 -20.38
CA PHE A 72 -17.12 -4.05 -20.44
C PHE A 72 -17.44 -2.55 -20.30
N TYR A 73 -18.61 -2.11 -20.78
CA TYR A 73 -19.09 -0.75 -20.61
C TYR A 73 -19.36 -0.41 -19.13
N ARG A 74 -20.16 -1.22 -18.44
CA ARG A 74 -20.48 -1.02 -17.01
C ARG A 74 -19.22 -1.09 -16.15
N LEU A 75 -18.34 -2.06 -16.42
CA LEU A 75 -17.08 -2.21 -15.70
C LEU A 75 -16.14 -1.01 -15.93
N ARG A 76 -16.08 -0.46 -17.16
CA ARG A 76 -15.31 0.76 -17.44
C ARG A 76 -15.85 1.96 -16.65
N HIS A 77 -17.16 2.12 -16.60
CA HIS A 77 -17.78 3.18 -15.81
C HIS A 77 -17.47 3.00 -14.30
N PHE A 78 -17.58 1.77 -13.80
CA PHE A 78 -17.22 1.42 -12.44
C PHE A 78 -15.76 1.76 -12.12
N VAL A 79 -14.79 1.29 -12.92
CA VAL A 79 -13.36 1.58 -12.74
C VAL A 79 -13.09 3.08 -12.76
N ARG A 80 -13.74 3.85 -13.65
CA ARG A 80 -13.62 5.32 -13.67
C ARG A 80 -14.12 5.96 -12.39
N ARG A 81 -15.20 5.44 -11.81
CA ARG A 81 -15.74 5.91 -10.53
C ARG A 81 -14.77 5.57 -9.39
N VAL A 82 -14.27 4.33 -9.35
CA VAL A 82 -13.28 3.86 -8.36
C VAL A 82 -12.02 4.73 -8.41
N LEU A 83 -11.42 4.93 -9.58
CA LEU A 83 -10.20 5.74 -9.74
C LEU A 83 -10.40 7.25 -9.50
N LYS A 84 -11.64 7.72 -9.33
CA LYS A 84 -11.97 9.10 -8.93
C LYS A 84 -12.30 9.21 -7.45
N ASP A 85 -12.43 8.08 -6.75
CA ASP A 85 -12.70 8.05 -5.32
C ASP A 85 -11.47 8.58 -4.57
N PRO A 86 -11.62 9.62 -3.71
CA PRO A 86 -10.49 10.22 -3.00
C PRO A 86 -9.80 9.23 -2.05
N ARG A 87 -10.46 8.15 -1.63
CA ARG A 87 -9.85 7.11 -0.80
C ARG A 87 -8.75 6.34 -1.55
N CYS A 88 -8.69 6.40 -2.88
CA CYS A 88 -7.59 5.82 -3.64
C CYS A 88 -6.23 6.45 -3.28
N ASP A 89 -6.21 7.74 -2.96
CA ASP A 89 -4.97 8.46 -2.68
C ASP A 89 -4.32 7.95 -1.38
N VAL A 90 -5.11 7.47 -0.43
CA VAL A 90 -4.63 6.82 0.81
C VAL A 90 -4.03 5.43 0.55
N LEU A 91 -4.48 4.77 -0.51
CA LEU A 91 -4.03 3.42 -0.90
C LEU A 91 -2.90 3.44 -1.92
N LEU A 92 -2.53 4.61 -2.46
CA LEU A 92 -1.48 4.74 -3.45
C LEU A 92 -0.27 5.44 -2.86
N GLU A 93 0.88 4.79 -2.99
CA GLU A 93 2.16 5.37 -2.66
C GLU A 93 2.93 5.58 -3.97
N ALA A 94 3.29 6.84 -4.25
CA ALA A 94 4.09 7.17 -5.41
C ALA A 94 5.58 7.11 -5.06
N LYS A 95 6.31 6.22 -5.72
CA LYS A 95 7.77 6.22 -5.73
C LYS A 95 8.24 7.02 -6.93
N ILE A 96 8.91 8.12 -6.66
CA ILE A 96 9.36 9.09 -7.67
C ILE A 96 10.86 8.94 -7.83
N ASN A 97 11.34 8.76 -9.05
CA ASN A 97 12.76 8.81 -9.40
C ASN A 97 13.07 10.17 -10.02
N VAL A 98 13.85 10.99 -9.33
CA VAL A 98 14.14 12.36 -9.78
C VAL A 98 15.22 12.32 -10.86
N PRO A 99 14.96 12.80 -12.10
CA PRO A 99 15.98 12.83 -13.13
C PRO A 99 17.03 13.90 -12.84
N ILE A 100 18.24 13.71 -13.35
CA ILE A 100 19.40 14.59 -13.09
C ILE A 100 19.97 15.10 -14.42
N ASP A 101 20.27 16.39 -14.48
CA ASP A 101 20.94 17.04 -15.60
C ASP A 101 22.46 17.02 -15.42
N CYS A 102 23.08 15.92 -15.83
CA CYS A 102 24.52 15.76 -15.71
C CYS A 102 25.30 16.84 -16.50
N ALA A 103 24.76 17.34 -17.62
CA ALA A 103 25.48 18.27 -18.49
C ALA A 103 25.63 19.66 -17.85
N ILE A 104 24.56 20.17 -17.22
CA ILE A 104 24.65 21.41 -16.44
C ILE A 104 25.50 21.19 -15.17
N GLY A 105 25.39 20.02 -14.53
CA GLY A 105 26.22 19.67 -13.37
C GLY A 105 27.72 19.74 -13.68
N GLU A 106 28.16 19.13 -14.79
CA GLU A 106 29.57 19.19 -15.22
C GLU A 106 29.99 20.62 -15.61
N ALA A 107 29.13 21.38 -16.31
CA ALA A 107 29.43 22.77 -16.63
C ALA A 107 29.62 23.63 -15.38
N LEU A 108 28.84 23.41 -14.33
CA LEU A 108 29.01 24.10 -13.05
C LEU A 108 30.29 23.68 -12.34
N LYS A 109 30.62 22.39 -12.36
CA LYS A 109 31.87 21.88 -11.81
C LYS A 109 33.10 22.49 -12.50
N GLU A 110 33.06 22.65 -13.82
CA GLU A 110 34.11 23.37 -14.56
C GLU A 110 34.22 24.84 -14.11
N ALA A 111 33.09 25.51 -13.87
CA ALA A 111 33.05 26.90 -13.42
C ALA A 111 33.44 27.07 -11.95
N MET A 112 33.23 26.03 -11.13
CA MET A 112 33.42 26.00 -9.69
C MET A 112 34.28 24.79 -9.30
N PRO A 113 35.61 24.82 -9.56
CA PRO A 113 36.49 23.64 -9.52
C PRO A 113 36.69 23.01 -8.14
N ASN A 114 36.31 23.68 -7.05
CA ASN A 114 36.33 23.08 -5.71
C ASN A 114 35.17 22.09 -5.48
N LEU A 115 34.18 22.06 -6.38
CA LEU A 115 33.10 21.08 -6.34
C LEU A 115 33.55 19.77 -6.96
N LYS A 116 33.23 18.67 -6.29
CA LYS A 116 33.45 17.30 -6.77
C LYS A 116 32.30 16.81 -7.63
N GLU A 117 31.08 17.14 -7.24
CA GLU A 117 29.85 16.69 -7.89
C GLU A 117 28.75 17.73 -7.70
N VAL A 118 28.00 17.97 -8.77
CA VAL A 118 26.85 18.88 -8.79
C VAL A 118 25.66 18.13 -9.36
N ILE A 119 24.62 18.01 -8.55
CA ILE A 119 23.36 17.38 -8.91
C ILE A 119 22.36 18.49 -9.26
N VAL A 120 21.86 18.45 -10.50
CA VAL A 120 20.88 19.41 -11.00
C VAL A 120 19.57 18.69 -11.28
N ILE A 121 18.52 19.03 -10.55
CA ILE A 121 17.17 18.48 -10.74
C ILE A 121 16.32 19.39 -11.64
N PRO A 122 15.17 18.93 -12.18
CA PRO A 122 14.23 19.79 -12.88
C PRO A 122 13.84 21.05 -12.10
N ASP A 123 13.62 22.16 -12.81
CA ASP A 123 12.97 23.34 -12.23
C ASP A 123 11.48 23.04 -11.98
N VAL A 124 11.21 22.44 -10.82
CA VAL A 124 9.84 22.26 -10.31
C VAL A 124 9.32 23.56 -9.70
N GLY A 125 10.21 24.42 -9.22
CA GLY A 125 9.87 25.66 -8.53
C GLY A 125 9.04 26.62 -9.39
N SER A 126 9.27 26.65 -10.70
CA SER A 126 8.47 27.48 -11.63
C SER A 126 7.02 27.02 -11.81
N VAL A 127 6.70 25.76 -11.52
CA VAL A 127 5.34 25.21 -11.69
C VAL A 127 4.65 24.83 -10.37
N ASP A 128 5.41 24.50 -9.33
CA ASP A 128 4.94 24.18 -7.98
C ASP A 128 6.00 24.58 -6.93
N PRO A 129 6.11 25.87 -6.59
CA PRO A 129 7.14 26.38 -5.66
C PRO A 129 7.26 25.62 -4.32
N PRO A 130 6.14 25.22 -3.65
CA PRO A 130 6.23 24.45 -2.41
C PRO A 130 6.94 23.09 -2.53
N ALA A 131 6.95 22.47 -3.72
CA ALA A 131 7.53 21.14 -3.93
C ALA A 131 9.06 21.13 -4.10
N LEU A 132 9.68 22.30 -4.36
CA LEU A 132 11.12 22.40 -4.64
C LEU A 132 12.00 21.77 -3.55
N ASN A 133 11.78 22.16 -2.29
CA ASN A 133 12.55 21.63 -1.16
C ASN A 133 12.39 20.11 -1.01
N SER A 134 11.18 19.59 -1.24
CA SER A 134 10.89 18.16 -1.19
C SER A 134 11.69 17.39 -2.23
N TYR A 135 11.81 17.92 -3.45
CA TYR A 135 12.59 17.27 -4.51
C TYR A 135 14.10 17.41 -4.35
N LEU A 136 14.60 18.53 -3.82
CA LEU A 136 16.03 18.64 -3.46
C LEU A 136 16.39 17.58 -2.42
N GLY A 137 15.57 17.46 -1.37
CA GLY A 137 15.77 16.44 -0.32
C GLY A 137 15.67 15.00 -0.85
N LEU A 138 14.65 14.71 -1.67
CA LEU A 138 14.46 13.40 -2.27
C LEU A 138 15.63 13.02 -3.20
N ALA A 139 16.07 13.93 -4.07
CA ALA A 139 17.19 13.68 -4.98
C ALA A 139 18.50 13.44 -4.20
N ALA A 140 18.77 14.25 -3.18
CA ALA A 140 19.92 14.04 -2.31
C ALA A 140 19.88 12.65 -1.63
N ALA A 141 18.71 12.24 -1.12
CA ALA A 141 18.53 10.92 -0.50
C ALA A 141 18.73 9.78 -1.51
N GLN A 142 18.20 9.91 -2.72
CA GLN A 142 18.34 8.92 -3.80
C GLN A 142 19.78 8.70 -4.23
N ILE A 143 20.56 9.78 -4.30
CA ILE A 143 21.91 9.77 -4.84
C ILE A 143 22.93 9.39 -3.78
N PHE A 144 22.84 9.99 -2.59
CA PHE A 144 23.83 9.83 -1.53
C PHE A 144 23.46 8.74 -0.52
N GLY A 145 22.17 8.44 -0.33
CA GLY A 145 21.71 7.37 0.56
C GLY A 145 22.41 6.03 0.31
N PRO A 146 22.47 5.53 -0.94
CA PRO A 146 23.17 4.28 -1.27
C PRO A 146 24.69 4.34 -1.07
N ARG A 147 25.29 5.54 -0.93
CA ARG A 147 26.74 5.76 -0.78
C ARG A 147 27.16 5.89 0.68
N ILE A 148 26.21 5.97 1.61
CA ILE A 148 26.48 6.04 3.04
C ILE A 148 26.82 4.63 3.55
N PRO A 149 28.04 4.41 4.07
CA PRO A 149 28.46 3.10 4.57
C PRO A 149 27.89 2.79 5.96
N GLU A 150 28.00 1.52 6.35
CA GLU A 150 27.73 1.07 7.72
C GLU A 150 28.60 1.81 8.74
N GLY A 151 28.01 2.21 9.87
CA GLY A 151 28.71 2.93 10.96
C GLY A 151 29.00 4.41 10.67
N ALA A 152 28.47 4.98 9.58
CA ALA A 152 28.78 6.36 9.20
C ALA A 152 28.28 7.39 10.22
N ARG A 153 29.10 8.42 10.43
CA ARG A 153 28.82 9.58 11.28
C ARG A 153 28.43 10.76 10.39
N ILE A 154 27.20 11.24 10.52
CA ILE A 154 26.59 12.16 9.55
C ILE A 154 26.18 13.45 10.26
N GLY A 155 26.77 14.57 9.86
CA GLY A 155 26.37 15.91 10.26
C GLY A 155 25.13 16.36 9.50
N ILE A 156 24.11 16.84 10.21
CA ILE A 156 22.85 17.32 9.66
C ILE A 156 22.67 18.79 10.05
N GLY A 157 22.47 19.66 9.06
CA GLY A 157 22.11 21.06 9.26
C GLY A 157 20.59 21.28 9.38
N GLY A 158 20.19 22.55 9.46
CA GLY A 158 18.78 22.95 9.48
C GLY A 158 18.20 23.21 8.07
N GLY A 159 16.90 23.54 8.04
CA GLY A 159 16.20 24.03 6.86
C GLY A 159 15.28 23.02 6.17
N ARG A 160 14.34 23.53 5.36
CA ARG A 160 13.25 22.76 4.75
C ARG A 160 13.74 21.66 3.80
N SER A 161 14.77 21.94 2.98
CA SER A 161 15.38 20.94 2.10
C SER A 161 16.09 19.83 2.87
N ILE A 162 16.72 20.15 4.01
CA ILE A 162 17.38 19.16 4.86
C ILE A 162 16.36 18.31 5.59
N LEU A 163 15.26 18.89 6.09
CA LEU A 163 14.16 18.11 6.65
C LEU A 163 13.53 17.16 5.62
N ALA A 164 13.38 17.59 4.37
CA ALA A 164 12.92 16.71 3.29
C ALA A 164 13.90 15.57 3.01
N PHE A 165 15.21 15.85 3.02
CA PHE A 165 16.26 14.82 2.91
C PHE A 165 16.18 13.81 4.07
N ALA A 166 16.08 14.32 5.31
CA ALA A 166 15.95 13.52 6.53
C ALA A 166 14.79 12.52 6.44
N LYS A 167 13.61 12.96 5.99
CA LYS A 167 12.43 12.11 5.80
C LYS A 167 12.59 11.09 4.65
N ALA A 168 13.35 11.44 3.62
CA ALA A 168 13.53 10.57 2.46
C ALA A 168 14.64 9.53 2.65
N LEU A 169 15.69 9.85 3.41
CA LEU A 169 16.91 9.05 3.55
C LEU A 169 16.67 7.59 3.98
N PRO A 170 15.78 7.27 4.95
CA PRO A 170 15.49 5.89 5.35
C PRO A 170 15.03 4.99 4.20
N ASN A 171 14.58 5.57 3.08
CA ASN A 171 14.16 4.83 1.90
C ASN A 171 15.28 4.38 0.96
N PHE A 172 16.47 4.93 1.08
CA PHE A 172 17.56 4.73 0.11
C PHE A 172 18.86 4.24 0.72
N VAL A 173 19.06 4.46 2.02
CA VAL A 173 20.22 3.95 2.75
C VAL A 173 20.03 2.48 3.14
N LYS A 174 21.12 1.71 3.04
CA LYS A 174 21.13 0.28 3.41
C LYS A 174 21.77 0.03 4.78
N ALA A 175 22.52 1.00 5.29
CA ALA A 175 23.22 0.91 6.55
C ALA A 175 22.25 0.78 7.73
N ARG A 176 22.59 -0.07 8.70
CA ARG A 176 21.77 -0.36 9.90
C ARG A 176 22.31 0.28 11.17
N ASN A 177 23.58 0.65 11.16
CA ASN A 177 24.29 1.37 12.20
C ASN A 177 24.67 2.75 11.66
N LEU A 178 24.07 3.81 12.19
CA LEU A 178 24.33 5.19 11.80
C LEU A 178 24.26 6.11 13.01
N ARG A 179 25.13 7.13 13.01
CA ARG A 179 25.10 8.18 14.02
C ARG A 179 24.91 9.54 13.36
N PHE A 180 23.84 10.22 13.72
CA PHE A 180 23.50 11.55 13.22
C PHE A 180 23.90 12.62 14.25
N TYR A 181 24.49 13.71 13.79
CA TYR A 181 24.92 14.85 14.60
C TYR A 181 24.24 16.12 14.11
N ALA A 182 23.43 16.75 14.95
CA ALA A 182 22.88 18.05 14.63
C ALA A 182 23.99 19.12 14.70
N LEU A 183 24.15 19.87 13.61
CA LEU A 183 25.20 20.89 13.47
C LEU A 183 24.76 22.26 13.99
N SER A 184 23.48 22.42 14.32
CA SER A 184 22.95 23.61 14.97
C SER A 184 21.80 23.26 15.91
N ARG A 185 21.57 24.12 16.90
CA ARG A 185 20.51 24.00 17.89
C ARG A 185 19.91 25.36 18.19
N TYR A 186 18.59 25.40 18.32
CA TYR A 186 17.86 26.56 18.82
C TYR A 186 17.51 26.35 20.31
N ILE A 187 17.82 27.35 21.13
CA ILE A 187 17.65 27.37 22.58
C ILE A 187 16.60 28.42 22.91
N ASP A 188 15.34 28.07 22.70
CA ASP A 188 14.19 28.83 23.19
C ASP A 188 13.02 27.86 23.44
N SER A 189 11.98 28.36 24.09
CA SER A 189 10.68 27.71 24.29
C SER A 189 9.91 27.48 22.98
N LEU A 190 10.21 28.25 21.93
CA LEU A 190 9.54 28.14 20.63
C LEU A 190 10.17 27.01 19.81
N ILE A 191 9.36 26.02 19.43
CA ILE A 191 9.78 24.94 18.54
C ILE A 191 9.67 25.43 17.10
N SER A 192 10.79 25.75 16.44
CA SER A 192 10.79 26.17 15.03
C SER A 192 10.74 24.97 14.06
N VAL A 193 10.32 25.23 12.81
CA VAL A 193 10.13 24.21 11.78
C VAL A 193 11.45 23.78 11.11
N ALA A 194 12.56 24.48 11.35
CA ALA A 194 13.80 24.37 10.56
C ALA A 194 15.07 23.94 11.32
N ASP A 195 14.98 23.47 12.57
CA ASP A 195 16.15 23.14 13.39
C ASP A 195 16.78 21.78 13.04
N ALA A 196 18.11 21.69 13.13
CA ALA A 196 18.85 20.46 12.82
C ALA A 196 18.56 19.33 13.82
N GLU A 197 18.35 19.66 15.09
CA GLU A 197 17.88 18.75 16.14
C GLU A 197 16.63 17.98 15.72
N LYS A 198 15.65 18.69 15.13
CA LYS A 198 14.40 18.09 14.66
C LYS A 198 14.63 17.14 13.48
N ALA A 199 15.47 17.54 12.52
CA ALA A 199 15.81 16.67 11.40
C ALA A 199 16.45 15.36 11.91
N VAL A 200 17.38 15.44 12.86
CA VAL A 200 17.98 14.26 13.51
C VAL A 200 16.95 13.43 14.26
N GLY A 201 16.07 14.06 15.05
CA GLY A 201 15.00 13.37 15.77
C GLY A 201 14.05 12.59 14.84
N GLU A 202 13.57 13.23 13.78
CA GLU A 202 12.70 12.60 12.76
C GLU A 202 13.40 11.42 12.09
N MET A 203 14.69 11.56 11.75
CA MET A 203 15.47 10.45 11.16
C MET A 203 15.50 9.25 12.12
N VAL A 204 15.88 9.45 13.39
CA VAL A 204 15.94 8.35 14.37
C VAL A 204 14.60 7.62 14.48
N VAL A 205 13.49 8.37 14.49
CA VAL A 205 12.13 7.79 14.53
C VAL A 205 11.82 7.01 13.25
N ASP A 206 11.99 7.61 12.07
CA ASP A 206 11.64 6.99 10.79
C ASP A 206 12.45 5.72 10.52
N PHE A 207 13.74 5.71 10.87
CA PHE A 207 14.59 4.53 10.78
C PHE A 207 14.10 3.41 11.69
N LYS A 208 13.80 3.71 12.97
CA LYS A 208 13.28 2.69 13.90
C LYS A 208 11.91 2.18 13.48
N TRP A 209 11.02 3.07 13.03
CA TRP A 209 9.68 2.71 12.59
C TRP A 209 9.69 1.79 11.37
N LYS A 210 10.53 2.08 10.38
CA LYS A 210 10.62 1.27 9.15
C LYS A 210 11.04 -0.17 9.40
N HIS A 211 11.75 -0.41 10.50
CA HIS A 211 12.28 -1.72 10.85
C HIS A 211 11.62 -2.34 12.09
N LEU A 212 10.40 -1.89 12.45
CA LEU A 212 9.63 -2.43 13.58
C LEU A 212 9.45 -3.96 13.59
N SER A 213 9.56 -4.62 12.43
CA SER A 213 9.48 -6.08 12.29
C SER A 213 10.82 -6.82 12.35
N ASP A 214 11.95 -6.11 12.24
CA ASP A 214 13.29 -6.68 12.33
C ASP A 214 13.67 -6.68 13.81
N THR A 215 13.64 -7.86 14.44
CA THR A 215 13.82 -8.00 15.90
C THR A 215 15.27 -7.89 16.38
N ASP A 216 16.25 -7.80 15.47
CA ASP A 216 17.69 -7.73 15.82
C ASP A 216 18.48 -6.73 14.94
N ASP A 217 19.42 -6.00 15.57
CA ASP A 217 20.58 -5.27 15.01
C ASP A 217 20.40 -3.97 14.21
N ILE A 218 19.60 -3.00 14.68
CA ILE A 218 19.64 -1.62 14.16
C ILE A 218 20.06 -0.64 15.25
N THR A 219 21.22 -0.01 15.06
CA THR A 219 21.82 0.95 15.99
C THR A 219 21.79 2.34 15.38
N ILE A 220 20.69 3.06 15.60
CA ILE A 220 20.52 4.42 15.09
C ILE A 220 20.57 5.39 16.26
N GLU A 221 21.57 6.26 16.25
CA GLU A 221 21.84 7.23 17.31
C GLU A 221 21.73 8.66 16.77
N GLY A 222 21.11 9.54 17.55
CA GLY A 222 21.04 10.97 17.28
C GLY A 222 21.73 11.77 18.39
N VAL A 223 22.67 12.62 18.02
CA VAL A 223 23.39 13.53 18.91
C VAL A 223 22.88 14.95 18.64
N ILE A 224 22.16 15.49 19.63
CA ILE A 224 21.32 16.69 19.49
C ILE A 224 22.13 17.99 19.39
N PHE A 225 23.33 18.03 19.96
CA PHE A 225 24.34 19.05 19.66
C PHE A 225 25.65 18.68 20.39
N SER A 226 26.81 18.91 19.77
CA SER A 226 28.12 18.77 20.43
C SER A 226 29.03 19.91 20.00
N ARG A 227 29.43 20.77 20.96
CA ARG A 227 30.36 21.89 20.70
C ARG A 227 31.76 21.42 20.31
N ASP A 228 32.14 20.22 20.75
CA ASP A 228 33.49 19.68 20.59
C ASP A 228 33.68 18.87 19.31
N ILE A 229 32.67 18.82 18.43
CA ILE A 229 32.76 18.05 17.19
C ILE A 229 33.78 18.67 16.24
N LYS A 230 34.66 17.82 15.68
CA LYS A 230 35.65 18.19 14.68
C LYS A 230 35.29 17.59 13.33
N GLY A 231 35.87 18.11 12.24
CA GLY A 231 35.60 17.59 10.91
C GLY A 231 36.03 16.13 10.74
N GLN A 232 37.08 15.71 11.47
CA GLN A 232 37.53 14.31 11.51
C GLN A 232 36.52 13.34 12.17
N ASP A 233 35.53 13.85 12.90
CA ASP A 233 34.52 13.04 13.58
C ASP A 233 33.32 12.72 12.68
N LEU A 234 33.21 13.37 11.52
CA LEU A 234 32.09 13.24 10.60
C LEU A 234 32.52 12.68 9.26
N ASP A 235 31.82 11.66 8.77
CA ASP A 235 32.09 11.04 7.47
C ASP A 235 31.30 11.75 6.34
N TRP A 236 30.15 12.34 6.67
CA TRP A 236 29.30 13.12 5.76
C TRP A 236 28.73 14.35 6.48
N ALA A 237 28.46 15.42 5.74
CA ALA A 237 27.65 16.54 6.23
C ALA A 237 26.63 16.97 5.17
N PHE A 238 25.38 17.22 5.58
CA PHE A 238 24.31 17.73 4.73
C PHE A 238 23.78 19.04 5.30
N VAL A 239 23.88 20.12 4.54
CA VAL A 239 23.58 21.49 5.01
C VAL A 239 22.79 22.29 3.97
N GLY A 240 21.96 23.23 4.43
CA GLY A 240 21.25 24.17 3.57
C GLY A 240 22.00 25.48 3.45
N ILE A 241 21.77 26.22 2.34
CA ILE A 241 22.14 27.63 2.23
C ILE A 241 20.87 28.48 2.16
N GLY A 242 20.77 29.46 3.06
CA GLY A 242 19.75 30.50 3.08
C GLY A 242 20.19 31.72 2.26
N GLY A 243 19.27 32.35 1.54
CA GLY A 243 19.50 33.65 0.88
C GLY A 243 18.74 34.76 1.62
N MET A 244 19.33 35.95 1.77
CA MET A 244 18.79 37.05 2.58
C MET A 244 17.90 38.04 1.83
N GLU A 245 17.55 37.77 0.56
CA GLU A 245 16.65 38.66 -0.19
C GLU A 245 15.25 38.75 0.48
N GLU A 246 14.60 39.91 0.33
CA GLU A 246 13.55 40.48 1.20
C GLU A 246 12.33 39.58 1.52
N ASN A 247 12.14 38.48 0.79
CA ASN A 247 11.02 37.57 0.92
C ASN A 247 11.39 36.15 1.40
N ALA A 248 12.67 35.77 1.40
CA ALA A 248 13.10 34.40 1.70
C ALA A 248 13.15 34.11 3.22
N TRP A 249 13.47 35.12 4.03
CA TRP A 249 13.53 35.01 5.50
C TRP A 249 12.34 35.63 6.24
N ARG A 250 11.42 36.34 5.58
CA ARG A 250 10.33 37.07 6.28
C ARG A 250 9.43 36.19 7.16
N GLY A 251 9.18 34.95 6.74
CA GLY A 251 8.42 33.98 7.55
C GLY A 251 9.21 33.50 8.77
N ASP A 252 10.46 33.09 8.54
CA ASP A 252 11.31 32.48 9.57
C ASP A 252 11.90 33.56 10.53
N ALA A 253 12.11 34.80 10.09
CA ALA A 253 12.67 35.87 10.91
C ALA A 253 11.71 36.38 12.00
N ASN A 254 10.40 36.33 11.76
CA ASN A 254 9.40 36.61 12.79
C ASN A 254 9.34 35.50 13.83
N GLU A 255 9.49 34.22 13.43
CA GLU A 255 9.55 33.08 14.34
C GLU A 255 10.84 33.07 15.16
N LEU A 256 11.97 33.44 14.56
CA LEU A 256 13.30 33.39 15.18
C LEU A 256 13.68 34.70 15.90
N SER A 257 12.76 35.67 16.00
CA SER A 257 13.01 37.00 16.58
C SER A 257 14.24 37.72 16.00
N LEU A 258 14.63 37.38 14.76
CA LEU A 258 15.76 37.98 14.07
C LEU A 258 15.30 39.32 13.48
N GLY A 259 15.84 40.41 14.01
CA GLY A 259 15.59 41.74 13.45
C GLY A 259 16.13 41.83 12.02
N LEU A 260 15.27 41.64 11.01
CA LEU A 260 15.60 41.76 9.57
C LEU A 260 16.28 43.10 9.23
N THR A 261 15.93 44.16 9.96
CA THR A 261 16.55 45.49 9.89
C THR A 261 18.01 45.52 10.33
N ALA A 262 18.49 44.54 11.10
CA ALA A 262 19.90 44.39 11.46
C ALA A 262 20.69 43.60 10.40
N ALA A 263 20.08 42.61 9.74
CA ALA A 263 20.70 41.84 8.64
C ALA A 263 21.00 42.71 7.42
N GLN A 264 20.02 43.53 7.04
CA GLN A 264 20.12 44.45 5.90
C GLN A 264 21.17 45.54 6.15
N LYS A 265 21.41 45.92 7.42
CA LYS A 265 22.45 46.90 7.80
C LYS A 265 23.87 46.38 7.68
N VAL A 266 24.09 45.07 7.63
CA VAL A 266 25.42 44.44 7.58
C VAL A 266 25.74 43.78 6.24
N SER A 267 24.95 44.05 5.19
CA SER A 267 25.19 43.59 3.81
C SER A 267 25.32 42.06 3.64
N ALA A 268 24.79 41.27 4.57
CA ALA A 268 24.74 39.82 4.45
C ALA A 268 23.74 39.40 3.37
N ILE A 269 24.17 38.53 2.45
CA ILE A 269 23.31 38.00 1.37
C ILE A 269 23.05 36.50 1.48
N ALA A 270 23.84 35.80 2.30
CA ALA A 270 23.75 34.36 2.49
C ALA A 270 23.87 33.96 3.96
N GLU A 271 23.35 32.77 4.29
CA GLU A 271 23.55 32.09 5.56
C GLU A 271 23.86 30.61 5.35
N LEU A 272 24.74 30.08 6.21
CA LEU A 272 25.05 28.66 6.34
C LEU A 272 25.31 28.36 7.82
N LEU A 273 24.47 27.49 8.42
CA LEU A 273 24.56 27.12 9.84
C LEU A 273 24.57 28.35 10.77
N PHE A 274 23.73 29.34 10.47
CA PHE A 274 23.63 30.64 11.15
C PHE A 274 24.90 31.50 11.11
N HIS A 275 25.86 31.17 10.23
CA HIS A 275 26.94 32.07 9.85
C HIS A 275 26.53 32.85 8.61
N PHE A 276 26.73 34.16 8.63
CA PHE A 276 26.27 35.08 7.59
C PHE A 276 27.43 35.48 6.68
N PHE A 277 27.15 35.66 5.38
CA PHE A 277 28.17 35.98 4.39
C PHE A 277 27.77 37.18 3.54
N ALA A 278 28.74 38.05 3.25
CA ALA A 278 28.62 39.11 2.26
C ALA A 278 28.83 38.56 0.85
N ALA A 279 28.57 39.38 -0.17
CA ALA A 279 28.62 38.95 -1.58
C ALA A 279 29.99 38.39 -2.03
N ASP A 280 31.08 38.88 -1.45
CA ASP A 280 32.44 38.43 -1.74
C ASP A 280 32.83 37.13 -1.00
N GLY A 281 31.99 36.65 -0.09
CA GLY A 281 32.23 35.45 0.73
C GLY A 281 32.90 35.73 2.07
N THR A 282 33.08 36.98 2.47
CA THR A 282 33.51 37.34 3.83
C THR A 282 32.40 37.03 4.84
N THR A 283 32.77 36.51 6.01
CA THR A 283 31.83 36.28 7.11
C THR A 283 31.49 37.61 7.78
N VAL A 284 30.21 37.82 8.04
CA VAL A 284 29.68 39.05 8.64
C VAL A 284 29.35 38.80 10.11
N THR A 285 29.89 39.61 11.00
CA THR A 285 29.61 39.54 12.44
C THR A 285 28.31 40.28 12.74
N PHE A 286 27.32 39.56 13.28
CA PHE A 286 26.05 40.14 13.71
C PHE A 286 26.16 40.72 15.15
N PRO A 287 25.48 41.84 15.47
CA PRO A 287 25.34 42.28 16.85
C PRO A 287 24.64 41.18 17.68
N SER A 288 25.29 40.78 18.77
CA SER A 288 25.09 39.56 19.56
C SER A 288 23.68 39.25 20.09
N LYS A 289 22.73 40.18 20.03
CA LYS A 289 21.38 39.96 20.61
C LYS A 289 20.47 39.06 19.76
N GLY A 290 20.64 39.00 18.43
CA GLY A 290 19.75 38.24 17.54
C GLY A 290 20.08 36.75 17.39
N LEU A 291 21.30 36.34 17.74
CA LEU A 291 21.78 34.95 17.65
C LEU A 291 21.99 34.29 19.01
N ALA A 292 21.61 34.94 20.10
CA ALA A 292 21.83 34.44 21.46
C ALA A 292 21.16 33.08 21.72
N ASN A 293 20.10 32.77 20.97
CA ASN A 293 19.36 31.52 21.08
C ASN A 293 19.85 30.43 20.12
N PHE A 294 20.95 30.65 19.38
CA PHE A 294 21.47 29.64 18.46
C PHE A 294 22.85 29.15 18.89
N GLU A 295 22.97 27.84 19.01
CA GLU A 295 24.27 27.17 19.05
C GLU A 295 24.54 26.55 17.68
N THR A 296 25.75 26.79 17.15
CA THR A 296 26.16 26.26 15.85
C THR A 296 27.60 25.79 15.92
N VAL A 297 27.92 24.76 15.14
CA VAL A 297 29.31 24.32 14.98
C VAL A 297 30.15 25.39 14.29
N SER A 298 31.46 25.37 14.55
CA SER A 298 32.40 26.24 13.84
C SER A 298 32.46 25.87 12.36
N LEU A 299 32.55 26.88 11.47
CA LEU A 299 32.83 26.67 10.05
C LEU A 299 34.13 25.88 9.79
N ALA A 300 35.05 25.86 10.76
CA ALA A 300 36.26 25.03 10.71
C ALA A 300 35.95 23.53 10.57
N VAL A 301 34.82 23.05 11.12
CA VAL A 301 34.39 21.66 10.99
C VAL A 301 34.17 21.30 9.52
N LEU A 302 33.39 22.11 8.80
CA LEU A 302 33.11 21.88 7.38
C LEU A 302 34.37 22.00 6.52
N ARG A 303 35.22 23.00 6.80
CA ARG A 303 36.51 23.18 6.11
C ARG A 303 37.42 21.98 6.28
N GLU A 304 37.51 21.47 7.50
CA GLU A 304 38.31 20.29 7.79
C GLU A 304 37.76 19.07 7.06
N MET A 305 36.45 18.86 7.03
CA MET A 305 35.84 17.77 6.25
C MET A 305 36.21 17.87 4.76
N VAL A 306 36.07 19.04 4.15
CA VAL A 306 36.43 19.23 2.73
C VAL A 306 37.93 18.99 2.50
N ARG A 307 38.79 19.49 3.40
CA ARG A 307 40.25 19.25 3.37
C ARG A 307 40.59 17.76 3.49
N LEU A 308 39.88 17.02 4.33
CA LEU A 308 39.96 15.56 4.47
C LEU A 308 39.26 14.82 3.32
N ASN A 309 38.85 15.53 2.27
CA ASN A 309 38.22 14.98 1.08
C ASN A 309 36.85 14.33 1.36
N ARG A 310 36.24 14.61 2.52
CA ARG A 310 34.92 14.08 2.92
C ARG A 310 33.78 14.88 2.30
N PRO A 311 32.62 14.26 2.05
CA PRO A 311 31.48 14.96 1.46
C PRO A 311 30.83 15.96 2.41
N VAL A 312 30.81 17.22 2.00
CA VAL A 312 29.93 18.25 2.55
C VAL A 312 28.98 18.67 1.44
N VAL A 313 27.73 18.26 1.58
CA VAL A 313 26.66 18.34 0.58
C VAL A 313 25.74 19.49 0.92
N VAL A 314 25.66 20.46 0.01
CA VAL A 314 24.73 21.59 0.08
C VAL A 314 23.44 21.25 -0.65
N LEU A 315 22.29 21.50 -0.01
CA LEU A 315 20.98 21.47 -0.65
C LEU A 315 20.42 22.88 -0.73
N ALA A 316 20.41 23.46 -1.94
CA ALA A 316 19.88 24.80 -2.17
C ALA A 316 19.41 24.96 -3.62
N GLY A 317 18.20 25.48 -3.80
CA GLY A 317 17.61 25.75 -5.11
C GLY A 317 16.70 26.98 -5.08
N GLY A 318 16.25 27.38 -6.26
CA GLY A 318 15.60 28.65 -6.55
C GLY A 318 16.61 29.63 -7.16
N LYS A 319 16.21 30.28 -8.26
CA LYS A 319 17.03 31.29 -8.96
C LYS A 319 17.58 32.36 -8.01
N GLU A 320 16.77 32.78 -7.04
CA GLU A 320 17.10 33.77 -6.01
C GLU A 320 18.26 33.33 -5.09
N LYS A 321 18.47 32.02 -4.91
CA LYS A 321 19.55 31.49 -4.07
C LYS A 321 20.91 31.41 -4.76
N ALA A 322 20.98 31.62 -6.07
CA ALA A 322 22.23 31.52 -6.82
C ALA A 322 23.33 32.46 -6.26
N LYS A 323 22.97 33.72 -5.93
CA LYS A 323 23.92 34.66 -5.32
C LYS A 323 24.41 34.20 -3.96
N ALA A 324 23.53 33.61 -3.15
CA ALA A 324 23.86 33.13 -1.81
C ALA A 324 24.82 31.93 -1.88
N ILE A 325 24.55 30.97 -2.77
CA ILE A 325 25.44 29.83 -3.02
C ILE A 325 26.82 30.32 -3.50
N LEU A 326 26.86 31.28 -4.44
CA LEU A 326 28.10 31.83 -4.95
C LEU A 326 28.91 32.57 -3.87
N SER A 327 28.24 33.34 -3.01
CA SER A 327 28.86 34.00 -1.85
C SER A 327 29.52 32.98 -0.91
N VAL A 328 28.79 31.94 -0.48
CA VAL A 328 29.35 30.89 0.39
C VAL A 328 30.46 30.10 -0.31
N TYR A 329 30.37 29.88 -1.63
CA TYR A 329 31.45 29.28 -2.40
C TYR A 329 32.70 30.17 -2.40
N ASN A 330 32.55 31.48 -2.57
CA ASN A 330 33.66 32.45 -2.55
C ASN A 330 34.34 32.55 -1.18
N ALA A 331 33.69 32.11 -0.10
CA ALA A 331 34.31 31.97 1.21
C ALA A 331 35.55 31.04 1.19
N CYS A 332 35.74 30.25 0.13
CA CYS A 332 36.98 29.50 -0.10
C CYS A 332 38.24 30.37 -0.11
N ARG A 333 38.11 31.65 -0.49
CA ARG A 333 39.17 32.66 -0.45
C ARG A 333 39.56 33.05 0.98
N PHE A 334 38.71 32.77 1.96
CA PHE A 334 38.82 33.20 3.35
C PHE A 334 38.94 32.02 4.32
N GLY A 335 39.87 31.09 4.04
CA GLY A 335 40.18 29.96 4.91
C GLY A 335 39.79 28.59 4.35
N GLY A 336 39.52 28.48 3.05
CA GLY A 336 39.27 27.21 2.36
C GLY A 336 37.80 26.90 2.14
N PRO A 337 37.51 25.96 1.23
CA PRO A 337 36.14 25.64 0.80
C PRO A 337 35.30 25.07 1.95
N LEU A 338 34.04 25.50 2.00
CA LEU A 338 33.06 25.05 3.01
C LEU A 338 32.26 23.83 2.55
N PHE A 339 32.19 23.58 1.24
CA PHE A 339 31.48 22.44 0.68
C PHE A 339 32.13 21.99 -0.63
N ASN A 340 31.86 20.75 -1.01
CA ASN A 340 32.39 20.12 -2.22
C ASN A 340 31.32 19.33 -3.00
N TYR A 341 30.07 19.29 -2.53
CA TYR A 341 28.94 18.72 -3.27
C TYR A 341 27.77 19.72 -3.25
N LEU A 342 27.06 19.85 -4.37
CA LEU A 342 25.90 20.73 -4.49
C LEU A 342 24.71 19.97 -5.08
N VAL A 343 23.55 20.08 -4.46
CA VAL A 343 22.26 19.65 -4.99
C VAL A 343 21.40 20.88 -5.19
N THR A 344 21.01 21.13 -6.43
CA THR A 344 20.27 22.32 -6.84
C THR A 344 19.28 22.00 -7.97
N ASP A 345 18.42 22.94 -8.32
CA ASP A 345 17.52 22.82 -9.47
C ASP A 345 18.04 23.57 -10.70
N GLU A 346 17.47 23.26 -11.86
CA GLU A 346 17.86 23.83 -13.15
C GLU A 346 17.85 25.36 -13.15
N SER A 347 16.86 26.01 -12.51
CA SER A 347 16.77 27.49 -12.55
C SER A 347 17.93 28.14 -11.78
N CYS A 348 18.29 27.56 -10.63
CA CYS A 348 19.40 28.01 -9.81
C CYS A 348 20.75 27.71 -10.49
N ALA A 349 20.89 26.51 -11.05
CA ALA A 349 22.10 26.09 -11.75
C ALA A 349 22.41 26.97 -12.97
N VAL A 350 21.39 27.29 -13.75
CA VAL A 350 21.50 28.20 -14.90
C VAL A 350 21.94 29.59 -14.47
N GLU A 351 21.38 30.12 -13.38
CA GLU A 351 21.74 31.44 -12.87
C GLU A 351 23.18 31.47 -12.30
N LEU A 352 23.60 30.41 -11.62
CA LEU A 352 25.00 30.24 -11.18
C LEU A 352 25.98 30.23 -12.35
N LEU A 353 25.67 29.50 -13.44
CA LEU A 353 26.49 29.51 -14.66
C LEU A 353 26.55 30.91 -15.28
N ARG A 354 25.41 31.61 -15.36
CA ARG A 354 25.36 32.98 -15.89
C ARG A 354 26.24 33.95 -15.09
N MET A 355 26.33 33.78 -13.77
CA MET A 355 27.16 34.62 -12.89
C MET A 355 28.65 34.27 -12.95
N THR A 356 28.98 32.99 -13.16
CA THR A 356 30.37 32.50 -13.09
C THR A 356 31.05 32.42 -14.46
N ARG A 357 30.28 32.26 -15.53
CA ARG A 357 30.73 32.20 -16.93
C ARG A 357 29.71 32.89 -17.86
N PRO A 358 29.59 34.23 -17.80
CA PRO A 358 28.61 34.98 -18.59
C PRO A 358 28.78 34.82 -20.11
N GLU A 359 29.97 34.43 -20.58
CA GLU A 359 30.30 34.18 -21.97
C GLU A 359 29.74 32.86 -22.53
N LYS A 360 29.52 31.85 -21.68
CA LYS A 360 29.09 30.51 -22.11
C LYS A 360 27.56 30.47 -22.24
N ARG A 361 27.06 30.20 -23.45
CA ARG A 361 25.61 30.13 -23.68
C ARG A 361 25.06 28.78 -23.25
N LEU A 362 23.85 28.74 -22.68
CA LEU A 362 23.18 27.48 -22.33
C LEU A 362 22.99 26.53 -23.52
N SER A 363 22.85 27.08 -24.72
CA SER A 363 22.75 26.32 -25.98
C SER A 363 24.04 25.55 -26.33
N GLU A 364 25.18 25.94 -25.76
CA GLU A 364 26.48 25.30 -25.99
C GLU A 364 26.70 24.10 -25.06
N ILE A 365 25.86 23.94 -24.04
CA ILE A 365 25.89 22.77 -23.15
C ILE A 365 25.32 21.58 -23.91
N ALA A 366 25.99 20.42 -23.85
CA ALA A 366 25.56 19.23 -24.58
C ALA A 366 24.17 18.72 -24.12
N LYS A 367 23.50 17.95 -24.99
CA LYS A 367 22.28 17.16 -24.68
C LYS A 367 21.06 17.96 -24.16
N ARG A 368 20.95 19.26 -24.43
CA ARG A 368 19.80 20.08 -24.01
C ARG A 368 18.44 19.55 -24.49
N ALA A 369 18.37 19.07 -25.74
CA ALA A 369 17.14 18.54 -26.31
C ALA A 369 16.68 17.25 -25.59
N GLU A 370 17.61 16.35 -25.28
CA GLU A 370 17.33 15.13 -24.51
C GLU A 370 16.84 15.47 -23.10
N TRP A 371 17.53 16.39 -22.41
CA TRP A 371 17.13 16.83 -21.09
C TRP A 371 15.75 17.50 -21.10
N TRP A 372 15.45 18.32 -22.11
CA TRP A 372 14.13 18.95 -22.24
C TRP A 372 13.02 17.89 -22.28
N GLU A 373 13.22 16.80 -23.00
CA GLU A 373 12.26 15.70 -23.08
C GLU A 373 12.09 15.00 -21.72
N VAL A 374 13.19 14.68 -21.03
CA VAL A 374 13.17 14.02 -19.71
C VAL A 374 12.53 14.92 -18.64
N LYS A 375 12.91 16.20 -18.62
CA LYS A 375 12.37 17.21 -17.71
C LYS A 375 10.86 17.33 -17.86
N ASN A 376 10.37 17.49 -19.08
CA ASN A 376 8.95 17.65 -19.31
C ASN A 376 8.16 16.37 -18.98
N ARG A 377 8.71 15.18 -19.23
CA ARG A 377 8.14 13.92 -18.74
C ARG A 377 7.96 13.90 -17.23
N PHE A 378 8.98 14.36 -16.50
CA PHE A 378 8.92 14.48 -15.05
C PHE A 378 7.87 15.52 -14.60
N LEU A 379 7.89 16.72 -15.18
CA LEU A 379 6.97 17.81 -14.81
C LEU A 379 5.51 17.47 -15.06
N VAL A 380 5.15 16.82 -16.19
CA VAL A 380 3.76 16.42 -16.42
C VAL A 380 3.28 15.39 -15.40
N ALA A 381 4.16 14.47 -14.99
CA ALA A 381 3.82 13.45 -14.00
C ALA A 381 3.71 14.05 -12.60
N HIS A 382 4.63 14.95 -12.24
CA HIS A 382 4.54 15.74 -11.00
C HIS A 382 3.22 16.51 -10.93
N LEU A 383 2.91 17.33 -11.94
CA LEU A 383 1.66 18.10 -12.01
C LEU A 383 0.41 17.22 -11.92
N LYS A 384 0.49 15.99 -12.42
CA LYS A 384 -0.64 15.06 -12.41
C LYS A 384 -0.82 14.33 -11.08
N TYR A 385 0.27 13.98 -10.39
CA TYR A 385 0.24 12.99 -9.30
C TYR A 385 0.83 13.48 -7.96
N ALA A 386 1.75 14.44 -7.98
CA ALA A 386 2.54 14.81 -6.79
C ALA A 386 2.57 16.31 -6.48
N ALA A 387 2.01 17.16 -7.34
CA ALA A 387 1.95 18.59 -7.09
C ALA A 387 1.12 18.93 -5.86
N SER A 388 1.44 20.04 -5.20
CA SER A 388 0.68 20.59 -4.07
C SER A 388 -0.80 20.78 -4.41
N LYS A 389 -1.09 21.04 -5.69
CA LYS A 389 -2.44 21.07 -6.26
C LYS A 389 -2.47 20.24 -7.56
N PRO A 390 -2.76 18.92 -7.50
CA PRO A 390 -2.69 18.06 -8.67
C PRO A 390 -3.69 18.48 -9.78
N CYS A 391 -3.18 18.64 -10.99
CA CYS A 391 -3.95 18.93 -12.18
C CYS A 391 -4.69 17.67 -12.67
N LYS A 392 -6.01 17.64 -12.47
CA LYS A 392 -6.84 16.49 -12.85
C LYS A 392 -6.99 16.33 -14.37
N SER A 393 -6.87 17.39 -15.17
CA SER A 393 -7.06 17.35 -16.63
C SER A 393 -5.75 17.47 -17.41
N VAL A 394 -5.62 16.68 -18.49
CA VAL A 394 -4.52 16.81 -19.45
C VAL A 394 -4.50 18.19 -20.10
N VAL A 395 -5.68 18.80 -20.28
CA VAL A 395 -5.82 20.15 -20.84
C VAL A 395 -5.18 21.20 -19.92
N GLY A 396 -5.41 21.10 -18.61
CA GLY A 396 -4.80 22.03 -17.64
C GLY A 396 -3.28 21.93 -17.66
N ILE A 397 -2.73 20.72 -17.69
CA ILE A 397 -1.27 20.49 -17.76
C ILE A 397 -0.69 21.04 -19.07
N ALA A 398 -1.35 20.77 -20.20
CA ALA A 398 -0.94 21.28 -21.52
C ALA A 398 -0.87 22.81 -21.55
N ASN A 399 -1.89 23.48 -20.99
CA ASN A 399 -1.94 24.95 -20.92
C ASN A 399 -0.85 25.50 -19.99
N LEU A 400 -0.64 24.87 -18.83
CA LEU A 400 0.36 25.32 -17.85
C LEU A 400 1.79 25.23 -18.40
N LEU A 401 2.10 24.17 -19.14
CA LEU A 401 3.43 23.93 -19.71
C LEU A 401 3.61 24.48 -21.13
N GLY A 402 2.55 25.00 -21.76
CA GLY A 402 2.60 25.52 -23.14
C GLY A 402 2.87 24.44 -24.20
N VAL A 403 2.39 23.20 -24.00
CA VAL A 403 2.68 22.05 -24.88
C VAL A 403 1.41 21.37 -25.41
N PRO A 404 1.45 20.70 -26.58
CA PRO A 404 0.29 20.01 -27.12
C PRO A 404 -0.23 18.86 -26.23
N ARG A 405 -1.55 18.72 -26.13
CA ARG A 405 -2.22 17.66 -25.32
C ARG A 405 -1.74 16.24 -25.65
N LYS A 406 -1.51 15.96 -26.94
CA LYS A 406 -1.01 14.65 -27.40
C LYS A 406 0.38 14.34 -26.82
N LYS A 407 1.24 15.36 -26.72
CA LYS A 407 2.58 15.24 -26.15
C LYS A 407 2.51 15.01 -24.63
N VAL A 408 1.62 15.72 -23.93
CA VAL A 408 1.36 15.48 -22.49
C VAL A 408 0.90 14.04 -22.23
N GLN A 409 -0.01 13.50 -23.03
CA GLN A 409 -0.46 12.11 -22.89
C GLN A 409 0.68 11.11 -23.09
N GLN A 410 1.50 11.34 -24.11
CA GLN A 410 2.68 10.52 -24.39
C GLN A 410 3.68 10.58 -23.22
N TRP A 411 4.02 11.77 -22.76
CA TRP A 411 4.95 11.95 -21.63
C TRP A 411 4.44 11.37 -20.32
N LEU A 412 3.14 11.48 -20.02
CA LEU A 412 2.54 10.83 -18.86
C LEU A 412 2.67 9.31 -18.94
N LYS A 413 2.47 8.73 -20.12
CA LYS A 413 2.66 7.30 -20.35
C LYS A 413 4.13 6.93 -20.12
N ASP A 414 5.06 7.62 -20.77
CA ASP A 414 6.48 7.33 -20.69
C ASP A 414 7.05 7.55 -19.29
N ALA A 415 6.50 8.49 -18.51
CA ALA A 415 6.92 8.72 -17.13
C ALA A 415 6.56 7.55 -16.20
N ILE A 416 5.45 6.85 -16.46
CA ILE A 416 4.95 5.74 -15.63
C ILE A 416 5.47 4.38 -16.11
N GLU A 417 5.57 4.19 -17.42
CA GLU A 417 5.96 2.91 -18.02
C GLU A 417 7.48 2.79 -18.19
N GLY A 418 8.18 3.92 -18.24
CA GLY A 418 9.56 4.00 -18.75
C GLY A 418 9.55 4.40 -20.23
N ALA A 419 10.63 5.05 -20.68
CA ALA A 419 10.87 5.22 -22.11
C ALA A 419 11.64 3.99 -22.63
N GLU A 420 11.75 3.83 -23.95
CA GLU A 420 12.37 2.66 -24.60
C GLU A 420 13.71 2.21 -23.98
N ASN A 421 14.48 3.12 -23.37
CA ASN A 421 15.77 2.84 -22.75
C ASN A 421 15.95 3.43 -21.32
N GLY A 422 14.88 3.71 -20.58
CA GLY A 422 15.00 4.35 -19.26
C GLY A 422 13.96 3.88 -18.24
N PRO A 423 14.32 3.78 -16.94
CA PRO A 423 13.39 3.38 -15.90
C PRO A 423 12.22 4.36 -15.78
N PRO A 424 11.09 3.92 -15.21
CA PRO A 424 9.97 4.82 -14.94
C PRO A 424 10.41 5.93 -13.96
N LEU A 425 9.95 7.15 -14.22
CA LEU A 425 10.14 8.31 -13.34
C LEU A 425 9.14 8.26 -12.18
N PHE A 426 7.97 7.67 -12.40
CA PHE A 426 6.94 7.47 -11.39
C PHE A 426 6.52 6.01 -11.38
N SER A 427 6.56 5.40 -10.21
CA SER A 427 5.96 4.09 -9.97
C SER A 427 5.00 4.17 -8.80
N PHE A 428 3.99 3.32 -8.79
CA PHE A 428 2.96 3.32 -7.76
C PHE A 428 2.94 1.97 -7.08
N SER A 429 3.10 1.96 -5.76
CA SER A 429 2.76 0.83 -4.91
C SER A 429 1.33 1.00 -4.39
N VAL A 430 0.63 -0.11 -4.21
CA VAL A 430 -0.67 -0.10 -3.56
C VAL A 430 -0.47 -0.50 -2.11
N ARG A 431 -0.72 0.45 -1.19
CA ARG A 431 -0.76 0.16 0.24
C ARG A 431 -1.90 -0.82 0.49
N VAL A 432 -1.55 -1.97 1.05
CA VAL A 432 -2.54 -2.99 1.41
C VAL A 432 -3.33 -2.48 2.62
N PRO A 433 -4.68 -2.44 2.56
CA PRO A 433 -5.49 -1.95 3.68
C PRO A 433 -5.31 -2.77 4.97
N SER A 434 -5.16 -4.08 4.84
CA SER A 434 -4.85 -5.00 5.94
C SER A 434 -4.21 -6.30 5.41
N PRO A 435 -3.50 -7.07 6.24
CA PRO A 435 -2.89 -8.34 5.82
C PRO A 435 -3.88 -9.31 5.15
N GLU A 436 -5.13 -9.33 5.61
CA GLU A 436 -6.20 -10.17 5.06
C GLU A 436 -6.45 -9.88 3.58
N PHE A 437 -6.46 -8.60 3.18
CA PHE A 437 -6.63 -8.22 1.76
C PHE A 437 -5.48 -8.72 0.88
N ALA A 438 -4.24 -8.71 1.37
CA ALA A 438 -3.12 -9.28 0.64
C ALA A 438 -3.28 -10.80 0.47
N LEU A 439 -3.71 -11.49 1.53
CA LEU A 439 -3.96 -12.93 1.51
C LEU A 439 -5.12 -13.30 0.57
N GLU A 440 -6.22 -12.52 0.53
CA GLU A 440 -7.32 -12.70 -0.42
C GLU A 440 -6.79 -12.75 -1.86
N VAL A 441 -6.01 -11.74 -2.26
CA VAL A 441 -5.47 -11.65 -3.63
C VAL A 441 -4.43 -12.74 -3.90
N ALA A 442 -3.61 -13.10 -2.91
CA ALA A 442 -2.63 -14.17 -3.03
C ALA A 442 -3.32 -15.53 -3.28
N LEU A 443 -4.37 -15.87 -2.51
CA LEU A 443 -5.17 -17.09 -2.69
C LEU A 443 -5.83 -17.13 -4.07
N ILE A 444 -6.50 -16.03 -4.46
CA ILE A 444 -7.13 -15.89 -5.78
C ILE A 444 -6.14 -16.17 -6.90
N ARG A 445 -4.92 -15.60 -6.82
CA ARG A 445 -3.89 -15.79 -7.85
C ARG A 445 -3.32 -17.20 -7.85
N ARG A 446 -3.01 -17.74 -6.68
CA ARG A 446 -2.33 -19.04 -6.54
C ARG A 446 -3.21 -20.19 -7.03
N TYR A 447 -4.49 -20.18 -6.66
CA TYR A 447 -5.43 -21.27 -6.96
C TYR A 447 -6.46 -20.91 -8.04
N LYS A 448 -6.32 -19.76 -8.70
CA LYS A 448 -7.26 -19.25 -9.73
C LYS A 448 -8.71 -19.20 -9.23
N LEU A 449 -8.90 -18.84 -7.97
CA LEU A 449 -10.23 -18.73 -7.36
C LEU A 449 -11.02 -17.58 -8.00
N LEU A 450 -12.34 -17.70 -8.06
CA LEU A 450 -13.24 -16.62 -8.42
C LEU A 450 -13.29 -15.54 -7.33
N ASP A 451 -13.21 -15.96 -6.06
CA ASP A 451 -13.13 -15.05 -4.92
C ASP A 451 -12.47 -15.71 -3.71
N ALA A 452 -11.93 -14.90 -2.82
CA ALA A 452 -11.46 -15.33 -1.51
C ALA A 452 -11.75 -14.23 -0.50
N ARG A 453 -12.15 -14.63 0.71
CA ARG A 453 -12.37 -13.73 1.84
C ARG A 453 -11.59 -14.23 3.03
N VAL A 454 -10.74 -13.38 3.54
CA VAL A 454 -9.93 -13.67 4.71
C VAL A 454 -10.43 -12.81 5.85
N VAL A 455 -10.85 -13.44 6.95
CA VAL A 455 -11.26 -12.74 8.16
C VAL A 455 -10.09 -12.67 9.15
N PRO A 456 -9.98 -11.61 9.97
CA PRO A 456 -8.95 -11.54 11.00
C PRO A 456 -9.00 -12.74 11.96
N HIS A 457 -7.89 -12.98 12.64
CA HIS A 457 -7.85 -13.92 13.75
C HIS A 457 -8.43 -13.27 15.00
N PHE A 458 -9.33 -13.95 15.67
CA PHE A 458 -9.92 -13.53 16.94
C PHE A 458 -9.49 -14.48 18.06
N ALA A 459 -9.56 -14.01 19.31
CA ALA A 459 -9.11 -14.82 20.46
C ALA A 459 -10.11 -15.91 20.85
N ALA A 460 -11.40 -15.71 20.57
CA ALA A 460 -12.44 -16.67 20.89
C ALA A 460 -12.99 -17.39 19.64
N SER A 461 -13.30 -18.68 19.77
CA SER A 461 -13.84 -19.49 18.69
C SER A 461 -15.26 -19.06 18.26
N SER A 462 -16.06 -18.59 19.20
CA SER A 462 -17.39 -18.02 18.95
C SER A 462 -17.29 -16.73 18.12
N GLU A 463 -16.41 -15.80 18.51
CA GLU A 463 -16.15 -14.57 17.78
C GLU A 463 -15.61 -14.85 16.38
N GLN A 464 -14.66 -15.78 16.25
CA GLN A 464 -14.11 -16.20 14.95
C GLN A 464 -15.21 -16.71 14.01
N LEU A 465 -16.13 -17.54 14.52
CA LEU A 465 -17.25 -18.08 13.77
C LEU A 465 -18.24 -17.00 13.33
N VAL A 466 -18.53 -16.03 14.21
CA VAL A 466 -19.41 -14.89 13.91
C VAL A 466 -18.83 -14.04 12.78
N HIS A 467 -17.54 -13.68 12.86
CA HIS A 467 -16.90 -12.87 11.83
C HIS A 467 -16.78 -13.60 10.49
N LEU A 468 -16.55 -14.91 10.51
CA LEU A 468 -16.62 -15.72 9.30
C LEU A 468 -18.04 -15.74 8.71
N GLY A 469 -19.05 -15.97 9.56
CA GLY A 469 -20.45 -15.95 9.16
C GLY A 469 -20.85 -14.60 8.55
N LEU A 470 -20.37 -13.48 9.11
CA LEU A 470 -20.59 -12.14 8.58
C LEU A 470 -19.98 -11.96 7.19
N SER A 471 -18.75 -12.43 7.00
CA SER A 471 -18.05 -12.37 5.71
C SER A 471 -18.74 -13.25 4.65
N ALA A 472 -19.23 -14.42 5.04
CA ALA A 472 -20.00 -15.32 4.18
C ALA A 472 -21.40 -14.74 3.86
N ALA A 473 -22.06 -14.11 4.82
CA ALA A 473 -23.35 -13.44 4.62
C ALA A 473 -23.22 -12.25 3.66
N GLN A 474 -22.16 -11.44 3.81
CA GLN A 474 -21.83 -10.38 2.86
C GLN A 474 -21.59 -10.97 1.45
N PHE A 475 -20.91 -12.12 1.33
CA PHE A 475 -20.69 -12.78 0.03
C PHE A 475 -22.02 -13.20 -0.59
N PHE A 476 -22.90 -13.79 0.21
CA PHE A 476 -24.22 -14.20 -0.24
C PHE A 476 -25.08 -13.00 -0.70
N CYS A 477 -25.06 -11.89 0.03
CA CYS A 477 -25.74 -10.65 -0.37
C CYS A 477 -25.18 -10.08 -1.69
N GLU A 478 -23.87 -10.21 -1.94
CA GLU A 478 -23.26 -9.87 -3.23
C GLU A 478 -23.73 -10.79 -4.37
N LEU A 479 -23.93 -12.09 -4.12
CA LEU A 479 -24.51 -13.01 -5.10
C LEU A 479 -25.96 -12.67 -5.45
N LEU A 480 -26.76 -12.26 -4.45
CA LEU A 480 -28.16 -11.88 -4.67
C LEU A 480 -28.33 -10.57 -5.43
N ARG A 481 -27.28 -9.73 -5.47
CA ARG A 481 -27.35 -8.41 -6.08
C ARG A 481 -27.74 -8.50 -7.54
N ASP A 482 -28.76 -7.74 -7.91
CA ASP A 482 -29.29 -7.65 -9.27
C ASP A 482 -29.86 -8.97 -9.85
N GLN A 483 -30.07 -10.00 -9.02
CA GLN A 483 -30.68 -11.26 -9.47
C GLN A 483 -32.21 -11.21 -9.40
N GLU A 484 -32.86 -11.75 -10.43
CA GLU A 484 -34.31 -12.03 -10.38
C GLU A 484 -34.61 -13.40 -9.77
N SER A 485 -33.71 -14.36 -9.97
CA SER A 485 -33.81 -15.72 -9.43
C SER A 485 -32.42 -16.23 -9.06
N LEU A 486 -32.30 -16.95 -7.95
CA LEU A 486 -31.05 -17.61 -7.56
C LEU A 486 -31.33 -19.00 -6.95
N ARG A 487 -30.61 -20.03 -7.41
CA ARG A 487 -30.63 -21.38 -6.83
C ARG A 487 -29.32 -21.67 -6.13
N VAL A 488 -29.38 -21.96 -4.83
CA VAL A 488 -28.20 -22.10 -3.99
C VAL A 488 -28.18 -23.45 -3.31
N GLY A 489 -27.10 -24.20 -3.53
CA GLY A 489 -26.80 -25.41 -2.78
C GLY A 489 -26.29 -25.07 -1.37
N ILE A 490 -26.85 -25.71 -0.35
CA ILE A 490 -26.45 -25.51 1.05
C ILE A 490 -26.01 -26.84 1.67
N GLY A 491 -24.82 -26.83 2.27
CA GLY A 491 -24.28 -27.94 3.06
C GLY A 491 -24.64 -27.87 4.54
N SER A 492 -23.93 -28.67 5.35
CA SER A 492 -24.04 -28.69 6.81
C SER A 492 -22.87 -27.96 7.47
N GLY A 493 -22.98 -27.71 8.78
CA GLY A 493 -21.89 -27.21 9.63
C GLY A 493 -22.18 -25.88 10.32
N TYR A 494 -21.30 -25.54 11.27
CA TYR A 494 -21.40 -24.32 12.08
C TYR A 494 -21.24 -23.06 11.23
N GLU A 495 -20.36 -23.09 10.24
CA GLU A 495 -20.05 -21.95 9.38
C GLU A 495 -21.24 -21.56 8.50
N VAL A 496 -21.87 -22.56 7.88
CA VAL A 496 -23.11 -22.38 7.11
C VAL A 496 -24.24 -21.90 8.02
N ARG A 497 -24.36 -22.48 9.22
CA ARG A 497 -25.38 -22.05 10.19
C ARG A 497 -25.18 -20.59 10.59
N ALA A 498 -23.96 -20.19 10.95
CA ALA A 498 -23.62 -18.82 11.34
C ALA A 498 -23.94 -17.81 10.23
N MET A 499 -23.62 -18.15 8.98
CA MET A 499 -24.01 -17.34 7.82
C MET A 499 -25.54 -17.15 7.75
N ILE A 500 -26.32 -18.22 7.87
CA ILE A 500 -27.79 -18.16 7.80
C ILE A 500 -28.40 -17.37 8.97
N GLU A 501 -27.81 -17.47 10.17
CA GLU A 501 -28.23 -16.65 11.32
C GLU A 501 -28.00 -15.17 11.08
N ILE A 502 -26.79 -14.79 10.63
CA ILE A 502 -26.44 -13.40 10.35
C ILE A 502 -27.20 -12.83 9.16
N LEU A 503 -27.58 -13.67 8.19
CA LEU A 503 -28.40 -13.20 7.08
C LEU A 503 -29.77 -12.71 7.52
N SER A 504 -30.33 -13.21 8.63
CA SER A 504 -31.67 -12.85 9.10
C SER A 504 -32.66 -12.71 7.92
N LEU A 505 -32.77 -13.78 7.11
CA LEU A 505 -33.29 -13.73 5.73
C LEU A 505 -34.55 -12.88 5.54
N PRO A 506 -35.58 -12.92 6.39
CA PRO A 506 -36.75 -12.06 6.21
C PRO A 506 -36.41 -10.56 6.11
N ASN A 507 -35.51 -10.07 6.96
CA ASN A 507 -35.07 -8.68 6.98
C ASN A 507 -34.18 -8.36 5.78
N THR A 508 -33.24 -9.26 5.46
CA THR A 508 -32.32 -9.10 4.33
C THR A 508 -33.04 -9.08 2.99
N LEU A 509 -34.02 -9.96 2.77
CA LEU A 509 -34.72 -10.07 1.48
C LEU A 509 -35.52 -8.81 1.12
N ASN A 510 -35.99 -8.04 2.10
CA ASN A 510 -36.66 -6.75 1.86
C ASN A 510 -35.78 -5.74 1.11
N HIS A 511 -34.45 -5.92 1.12
CA HIS A 511 -33.50 -5.04 0.43
C HIS A 511 -33.29 -5.43 -1.05
N PHE A 512 -33.78 -6.59 -1.48
CA PHE A 512 -33.58 -7.12 -2.84
C PHE A 512 -34.88 -7.08 -3.66
N GLN A 513 -35.34 -5.88 -4.02
CA GLN A 513 -36.63 -5.67 -4.71
C GLN A 513 -36.79 -6.40 -6.06
N LYS A 514 -35.68 -6.72 -6.74
CA LYS A 514 -35.69 -7.46 -8.02
C LYS A 514 -35.87 -8.96 -7.85
N LEU A 515 -35.58 -9.49 -6.66
CA LEU A 515 -35.55 -10.92 -6.40
C LEU A 515 -36.97 -11.47 -6.34
N LYS A 516 -37.34 -12.26 -7.34
CA LYS A 516 -38.65 -12.92 -7.44
C LYS A 516 -38.60 -14.33 -6.87
N ARG A 517 -37.43 -14.99 -6.93
CA ARG A 517 -37.27 -16.38 -6.51
C ARG A 517 -35.90 -16.68 -5.91
N LEU A 518 -35.87 -17.33 -4.76
CA LEU A 518 -34.67 -17.83 -4.11
C LEU A 518 -34.92 -19.27 -3.68
N GLU A 519 -34.16 -20.20 -4.26
CA GLU A 519 -34.29 -21.62 -3.95
C GLU A 519 -33.04 -22.11 -3.20
N PHE A 520 -33.23 -22.73 -2.05
CA PHE A 520 -32.18 -23.40 -1.29
C PHE A 520 -32.29 -24.91 -1.45
N TRP A 521 -31.23 -25.55 -1.94
CA TRP A 521 -31.21 -26.99 -2.23
C TRP A 521 -30.20 -27.67 -1.30
N GLY A 522 -30.63 -28.73 -0.62
CA GLY A 522 -29.73 -29.52 0.22
C GLY A 522 -28.69 -30.25 -0.64
N LEU A 523 -27.41 -30.11 -0.28
CA LEU A 523 -26.29 -30.76 -0.97
C LEU A 523 -25.96 -32.17 -0.43
N SER A 524 -26.52 -32.53 0.71
CA SER A 524 -26.32 -33.84 1.33
C SER A 524 -27.53 -34.23 2.16
N GLU A 525 -27.81 -35.52 2.24
CA GLU A 525 -28.83 -36.04 3.13
C GLU A 525 -28.43 -35.80 4.59
N SER A 526 -29.41 -35.48 5.43
CA SER A 526 -29.21 -35.39 6.88
C SER A 526 -29.51 -36.75 7.48
N LEU A 527 -28.46 -37.37 7.99
CA LEU A 527 -28.48 -38.79 8.33
C LEU A 527 -28.93 -39.06 9.78
N MET A 528 -29.20 -38.02 10.58
CA MET A 528 -29.58 -38.16 12.00
C MET A 528 -31.08 -38.42 12.21
N SER A 529 -31.41 -39.33 13.14
CA SER A 529 -32.77 -39.55 13.65
C SER A 529 -33.16 -38.59 14.78
N ALA A 530 -32.20 -37.97 15.47
CA ALA A 530 -32.41 -36.99 16.55
C ALA A 530 -31.65 -35.67 16.31
N ILE A 531 -32.30 -34.53 16.57
CA ILE A 531 -31.72 -33.19 16.39
C ILE A 531 -31.04 -32.77 17.69
N THR A 532 -29.70 -32.82 17.74
CA THR A 532 -28.95 -32.39 18.94
C THR A 532 -28.39 -30.97 18.84
N GLN A 533 -27.95 -30.53 17.65
CA GLN A 533 -27.29 -29.22 17.47
C GLN A 533 -27.82 -28.38 16.30
N GLY A 534 -28.75 -28.90 15.49
CA GLY A 534 -29.37 -28.13 14.40
C GLY A 534 -28.45 -27.76 13.21
N LEU A 535 -27.31 -28.46 13.07
CA LEU A 535 -26.26 -28.17 12.08
C LEU A 535 -26.37 -28.94 10.76
N SER A 536 -27.28 -29.92 10.70
CA SER A 536 -27.51 -30.71 9.49
C SER A 536 -28.08 -29.84 8.38
N THR A 537 -27.87 -30.23 7.12
CA THR A 537 -28.46 -29.56 5.96
C THR A 537 -29.98 -29.42 6.11
N GLN A 538 -30.66 -30.47 6.56
CA GLN A 538 -32.10 -30.49 6.72
C GLN A 538 -32.57 -29.50 7.79
N THR A 539 -31.90 -29.44 8.93
CA THR A 539 -32.27 -28.52 10.02
C THR A 539 -32.01 -27.06 9.63
N ILE A 540 -30.95 -26.78 8.87
CA ILE A 540 -30.68 -25.44 8.33
C ILE A 540 -31.79 -25.05 7.33
N LEU A 541 -32.14 -25.93 6.38
CA LEU A 541 -33.20 -25.68 5.41
C LEU A 541 -34.57 -25.51 6.07
N THR A 542 -34.90 -26.34 7.06
CA THR A 542 -36.14 -26.20 7.85
C THR A 542 -36.15 -24.86 8.58
N SER A 543 -35.03 -24.43 9.17
CA SER A 543 -34.91 -23.12 9.82
C SER A 543 -35.16 -21.97 8.84
N ILE A 544 -34.59 -22.03 7.63
CA ILE A 544 -34.85 -21.05 6.57
C ILE A 544 -36.33 -21.03 6.20
N ALA A 545 -36.92 -22.19 5.93
CA ALA A 545 -38.32 -22.31 5.52
C ALA A 545 -39.28 -21.76 6.58
N LEU A 546 -39.03 -22.03 7.85
CA LEU A 546 -39.83 -21.52 8.97
C LEU A 546 -39.74 -20.00 9.09
N ARG A 547 -38.53 -19.43 9.03
CA ARG A 547 -38.30 -17.97 9.12
C ARG A 547 -38.94 -17.21 7.95
N CYS A 548 -38.92 -17.81 6.76
CA CYS A 548 -39.48 -17.19 5.55
C CYS A 548 -40.97 -17.54 5.31
N ASN A 549 -41.67 -18.14 6.28
CA ASN A 549 -43.05 -18.62 6.11
C ASN A 549 -44.12 -17.49 6.14
N ALA A 550 -43.74 -16.24 6.42
CA ALA A 550 -44.65 -15.10 6.35
C ALA A 550 -45.23 -14.91 4.93
N LYS A 551 -46.53 -14.60 4.82
CA LYS A 551 -47.27 -14.51 3.54
C LYS A 551 -46.58 -13.66 2.47
N SER A 552 -45.85 -12.61 2.86
CA SER A 552 -45.16 -11.68 1.95
C SER A 552 -43.90 -12.25 1.29
N ILE A 553 -43.19 -13.18 1.93
CA ILE A 553 -41.88 -13.71 1.49
C ILE A 553 -41.97 -15.19 1.08
N ARG A 554 -43.02 -15.90 1.55
CA ARG A 554 -43.25 -17.34 1.29
C ARG A 554 -43.29 -17.71 -0.19
N THR A 555 -43.72 -16.81 -1.06
CA THR A 555 -43.76 -17.06 -2.51
C THR A 555 -42.40 -16.90 -3.19
N GLN A 556 -41.48 -16.18 -2.55
CA GLN A 556 -40.13 -15.90 -3.06
C GLN A 556 -39.14 -16.99 -2.65
N VAL A 557 -39.21 -17.52 -1.42
CA VAL A 557 -38.23 -18.49 -0.91
C VAL A 557 -38.74 -19.93 -0.97
N ARG A 558 -37.95 -20.84 -1.53
CA ARG A 558 -38.24 -22.29 -1.56
C ARG A 558 -37.07 -23.08 -1.00
N CYS A 559 -37.36 -24.13 -0.24
CA CYS A 559 -36.34 -25.02 0.32
C CYS A 559 -36.60 -26.45 -0.16
N HIS A 560 -35.58 -27.07 -0.74
CA HIS A 560 -35.62 -28.42 -1.26
C HIS A 560 -34.67 -29.29 -0.43
N ARG A 561 -35.20 -30.36 0.16
CA ARG A 561 -34.37 -31.38 0.80
C ARG A 561 -33.43 -32.00 -0.23
N PHE A 562 -32.33 -32.61 0.24
CA PHE A 562 -31.48 -33.40 -0.65
C PHE A 562 -32.31 -34.47 -1.36
N ASN A 563 -32.12 -34.58 -2.67
CA ASN A 563 -32.75 -35.60 -3.50
C ASN A 563 -31.86 -35.81 -4.73
N SER A 564 -31.40 -37.05 -4.91
CA SER A 564 -30.48 -37.44 -6.00
C SER A 564 -31.03 -37.13 -7.41
N ASN A 565 -32.34 -37.01 -7.56
CA ASN A 565 -33.00 -36.73 -8.84
C ASN A 565 -33.08 -35.23 -9.18
N LEU A 566 -32.66 -34.34 -8.29
CA LEU A 566 -32.63 -32.91 -8.57
C LEU A 566 -31.51 -32.56 -9.56
N PRO A 567 -31.75 -31.64 -10.53
CA PRO A 567 -30.74 -31.29 -11.53
C PRO A 567 -29.71 -30.30 -10.97
N TYR A 568 -28.82 -30.76 -10.09
CA TYR A 568 -27.85 -29.93 -9.37
C TYR A 568 -26.88 -29.11 -10.26
N LEU A 569 -26.73 -29.47 -11.53
CA LEU A 569 -26.01 -28.65 -12.52
C LEU A 569 -26.67 -27.29 -12.79
N THR A 570 -27.95 -27.14 -12.43
CA THR A 570 -28.72 -25.89 -12.56
C THR A 570 -28.56 -24.94 -11.38
N LEU A 571 -27.82 -25.32 -10.33
CA LEU A 571 -27.46 -24.42 -9.25
C LEU A 571 -26.68 -23.22 -9.77
N ASP A 572 -26.91 -22.04 -9.20
CA ASP A 572 -26.16 -20.82 -9.49
C ASP A 572 -24.96 -20.66 -8.54
N ALA A 573 -25.07 -21.21 -7.32
CA ALA A 573 -24.01 -21.22 -6.32
C ALA A 573 -24.12 -22.45 -5.40
N ALA A 574 -23.04 -22.80 -4.71
CA ALA A 574 -23.03 -23.80 -3.64
C ALA A 574 -22.16 -23.33 -2.47
N LEU A 575 -22.63 -23.48 -1.23
CA LEU A 575 -21.93 -23.09 -0.01
C LEU A 575 -21.95 -24.24 1.00
N PHE A 576 -20.77 -24.67 1.44
CA PHE A 576 -20.64 -25.77 2.41
C PHE A 576 -19.31 -25.71 3.16
N THR A 577 -19.24 -26.48 4.24
CA THR A 577 -18.05 -26.59 5.07
C THR A 577 -17.07 -27.59 4.48
N VAL A 578 -15.79 -27.22 4.41
CA VAL A 578 -14.68 -28.13 4.08
C VAL A 578 -13.70 -28.12 5.24
N ARG A 579 -13.33 -29.29 5.75
CA ARG A 579 -12.44 -29.41 6.91
C ARG A 579 -11.62 -30.70 6.86
N ARG A 580 -10.67 -30.83 7.78
CA ARG A 580 -10.03 -32.12 8.04
C ARG A 580 -11.06 -33.13 8.58
N PRO A 581 -10.87 -34.43 8.31
CA PRO A 581 -11.57 -35.53 9.00
C PRO A 581 -11.30 -35.54 10.51
N TYR A 582 -12.33 -35.75 11.31
CA TYR A 582 -12.21 -36.04 12.74
C TYR A 582 -12.35 -37.54 12.99
N GLU A 583 -11.75 -38.04 14.07
CA GLU A 583 -11.80 -39.47 14.42
C GLU A 583 -13.23 -40.01 14.58
N GLY A 584 -14.17 -39.15 14.99
CA GLY A 584 -15.57 -39.49 15.14
C GLY A 584 -16.36 -39.56 13.83
N ASP A 585 -15.88 -38.97 12.73
CA ASP A 585 -16.67 -38.87 11.49
C ASP A 585 -17.01 -40.23 10.87
N PRO A 586 -16.09 -41.22 10.79
CA PRO A 586 -16.43 -42.52 10.21
C PRO A 586 -17.46 -43.27 11.06
N LYS A 587 -17.31 -43.23 12.40
CA LYS A 587 -18.29 -43.82 13.33
C LYS A 587 -19.65 -43.15 13.24
N PHE A 588 -19.66 -41.83 13.04
CA PHE A 588 -20.89 -41.07 12.82
C PHE A 588 -21.61 -41.54 11.54
N LEU A 589 -20.91 -41.67 10.41
CA LEU A 589 -21.51 -42.16 9.17
C LEU A 589 -21.99 -43.63 9.27
N GLU A 590 -21.30 -44.48 10.02
CA GLU A 590 -21.77 -45.84 10.29
C GLU A 590 -23.06 -45.87 11.11
N SER A 591 -23.14 -45.04 12.15
CA SER A 591 -24.31 -44.99 13.05
C SER A 591 -25.61 -44.63 12.33
N VAL A 592 -25.48 -44.04 11.14
CA VAL A 592 -26.59 -43.61 10.28
C VAL A 592 -26.74 -44.46 9.02
N GLY A 593 -26.11 -45.64 9.01
CA GLY A 593 -26.34 -46.69 8.01
C GLY A 593 -25.40 -46.65 6.79
N MET A 594 -24.35 -45.83 6.79
CA MET A 594 -23.35 -45.84 5.71
C MET A 594 -22.24 -46.87 6.01
N LYS A 595 -22.14 -47.91 5.19
CA LYS A 595 -21.12 -48.97 5.33
C LYS A 595 -19.82 -48.59 4.61
N CYS A 596 -18.92 -47.86 5.25
CA CYS A 596 -17.74 -47.31 4.56
C CYS A 596 -16.42 -47.22 5.36
N VAL A 597 -16.33 -47.71 6.60
CA VAL A 597 -15.15 -47.49 7.46
C VAL A 597 -13.85 -48.13 6.97
N GLU A 598 -13.90 -49.34 6.40
CA GLU A 598 -12.69 -50.00 5.90
C GLU A 598 -12.04 -49.21 4.75
N ARG A 599 -12.84 -48.76 3.78
CA ARG A 599 -12.38 -47.93 2.65
C ARG A 599 -11.83 -46.56 3.07
N ILE A 600 -12.42 -45.97 4.11
CA ILE A 600 -11.95 -44.68 4.64
C ILE A 600 -10.57 -44.87 5.29
N LYS A 601 -10.37 -45.93 6.09
CA LYS A 601 -9.10 -46.20 6.78
C LYS A 601 -7.95 -46.47 5.80
N GLU A 602 -8.19 -47.26 4.76
CA GLU A 602 -7.20 -47.57 3.73
C GLU A 602 -6.84 -46.36 2.86
N GLY A 603 -7.83 -45.48 2.62
CA GLY A 603 -7.72 -44.35 1.69
C GLY A 603 -7.02 -43.10 2.22
N LYS A 604 -6.55 -43.09 3.48
CA LYS A 604 -5.85 -41.95 4.14
C LYS A 604 -6.58 -40.61 3.92
N PRO A 605 -7.70 -40.37 4.62
CA PRO A 605 -8.57 -39.24 4.33
C PRO A 605 -7.89 -37.94 4.77
N ILE A 606 -7.85 -36.96 3.86
CA ILE A 606 -7.26 -35.62 4.06
C ILE A 606 -8.35 -34.56 4.25
N ALA A 607 -9.47 -34.69 3.55
CA ALA A 607 -10.58 -33.74 3.63
C ALA A 607 -11.92 -34.44 3.90
N PHE A 608 -12.83 -33.71 4.52
CA PHE A 608 -14.22 -34.11 4.74
C PHE A 608 -15.16 -32.96 4.34
N MET A 609 -16.18 -33.30 3.55
CA MET A 609 -17.23 -32.37 3.08
C MET A 609 -18.48 -33.15 2.67
N LEU A 610 -19.69 -32.61 2.91
CA LEU A 610 -20.96 -33.15 2.40
C LEU A 610 -21.18 -34.68 2.61
N ASN A 611 -20.67 -35.28 3.69
CA ASN A 611 -20.66 -36.74 3.95
C ASN A 611 -19.68 -37.57 3.09
N GLN A 612 -18.71 -36.92 2.45
CA GLN A 612 -17.67 -37.53 1.63
C GLN A 612 -16.28 -37.28 2.23
N PHE A 613 -15.41 -38.28 2.14
CA PHE A 613 -13.98 -38.14 2.45
C PHE A 613 -13.17 -38.07 1.16
N LEU A 614 -12.15 -37.23 1.15
CA LEU A 614 -11.22 -37.10 0.04
C LEU A 614 -9.83 -37.56 0.47
N ASN A 615 -9.14 -38.29 -0.41
CA ASN A 615 -7.72 -38.61 -0.24
C ASN A 615 -6.82 -37.42 -0.65
N GLU A 616 -5.50 -37.62 -0.62
CA GLU A 616 -4.49 -36.64 -1.06
C GLU A 616 -4.61 -36.20 -2.53
N ARG A 617 -5.25 -37.02 -3.37
CA ARG A 617 -5.50 -36.72 -4.79
C ARG A 617 -6.83 -35.99 -5.00
N GLY A 618 -7.63 -35.84 -3.95
CA GLY A 618 -8.97 -35.28 -4.05
C GLY A 618 -10.03 -36.27 -4.53
N ASP A 619 -9.71 -37.57 -4.61
CA ASP A 619 -10.66 -38.59 -5.01
C ASP A 619 -11.62 -38.94 -3.85
N PRO A 620 -12.91 -39.16 -4.13
CA PRO A 620 -13.87 -39.60 -3.13
C PRO A 620 -13.54 -41.01 -2.63
N LEU A 621 -13.57 -41.21 -1.33
CA LEU A 621 -13.36 -42.53 -0.70
C LEU A 621 -14.65 -43.31 -0.50
N ILE A 622 -15.81 -42.64 -0.50
CA ILE A 622 -17.13 -43.26 -0.43
C ILE A 622 -17.74 -43.27 -1.84
N PRO A 623 -18.24 -44.42 -2.34
CA PRO A 623 -18.95 -44.48 -3.62
C PRO A 623 -20.12 -43.49 -3.68
N GLU A 624 -20.35 -42.88 -4.84
CA GLU A 624 -21.36 -41.83 -5.02
C GLU A 624 -22.77 -42.29 -4.57
N GLU A 625 -23.17 -43.50 -4.98
CA GLU A 625 -24.42 -44.19 -4.61
C GLU A 625 -24.63 -44.28 -3.09
N ALA A 626 -23.53 -44.45 -2.33
CA ALA A 626 -23.57 -44.62 -0.89
C ALA A 626 -23.40 -43.30 -0.12
N SER A 627 -22.74 -42.30 -0.72
CA SER A 627 -22.39 -41.03 -0.08
C SER A 627 -23.59 -40.16 0.29
N LYS A 628 -24.74 -40.37 -0.38
CA LYS A 628 -25.99 -39.61 -0.16
C LYS A 628 -25.77 -38.10 -0.21
N CYS A 629 -24.92 -37.66 -1.15
CA CYS A 629 -24.59 -36.26 -1.38
C CYS A 629 -24.49 -35.95 -2.87
N VAL A 630 -24.36 -34.66 -3.19
CA VAL A 630 -24.08 -34.24 -4.57
C VAL A 630 -22.73 -34.80 -5.02
N PRO A 631 -22.65 -35.43 -6.21
CA PRO A 631 -21.40 -35.94 -6.74
C PRO A 631 -20.32 -34.85 -6.89
N ILE A 632 -19.06 -35.19 -6.61
CA ILE A 632 -17.93 -34.25 -6.74
C ILE A 632 -17.84 -33.71 -8.18
N LYS A 633 -18.11 -34.57 -9.18
CA LYS A 633 -18.10 -34.19 -10.59
C LYS A 633 -19.10 -33.07 -10.91
N VAL A 634 -20.24 -33.01 -10.21
CA VAL A 634 -21.20 -31.90 -10.34
C VAL A 634 -20.58 -30.62 -9.83
N LEU A 635 -19.94 -30.63 -8.65
CA LEU A 635 -19.26 -29.46 -8.08
C LEU A 635 -18.14 -28.96 -9.00
N GLN A 636 -17.31 -29.88 -9.52
CA GLN A 636 -16.27 -29.55 -10.50
C GLN A 636 -16.83 -28.96 -11.80
N THR A 637 -17.99 -29.44 -12.25
CA THR A 637 -18.68 -28.90 -13.42
C THR A 637 -19.22 -27.49 -13.15
N LEU A 638 -19.76 -27.22 -11.94
CA LEU A 638 -20.16 -25.87 -11.55
C LEU A 638 -18.95 -24.92 -11.53
N VAL A 639 -17.82 -25.39 -10.97
CA VAL A 639 -16.56 -24.63 -10.95
C VAL A 639 -16.07 -24.30 -12.36
N SER A 640 -16.08 -25.27 -13.28
CA SER A 640 -15.64 -25.07 -14.67
C SER A 640 -16.57 -24.14 -15.46
N GLN A 641 -17.86 -24.12 -15.14
CA GLN A 641 -18.83 -23.14 -15.64
C GLN A 641 -18.61 -21.73 -15.06
N GLY A 642 -17.71 -21.57 -14.10
CA GLY A 642 -17.45 -20.30 -13.42
C GLY A 642 -18.56 -19.92 -12.43
N LYS A 643 -19.31 -20.90 -11.94
CA LYS A 643 -20.28 -20.70 -10.86
C LYS A 643 -19.57 -20.77 -9.50
N PRO A 644 -19.93 -19.90 -8.55
CA PRO A 644 -19.30 -19.88 -7.22
C PRO A 644 -19.63 -21.15 -6.43
N VAL A 645 -18.59 -21.93 -6.13
CA VAL A 645 -18.62 -23.06 -5.19
C VAL A 645 -17.71 -22.70 -4.02
N VAL A 646 -18.33 -22.39 -2.88
CA VAL A 646 -17.72 -21.71 -1.74
C VAL A 646 -17.46 -22.69 -0.61
N ALA A 647 -16.19 -22.83 -0.23
CA ALA A 647 -15.80 -23.51 0.99
C ALA A 647 -15.74 -22.52 2.15
N LEU A 648 -16.38 -22.89 3.26
CA LEU A 648 -16.35 -22.18 4.53
C LEU A 648 -15.56 -22.99 5.55
N ASN A 649 -14.70 -22.35 6.35
CA ASN A 649 -14.01 -22.99 7.48
C ASN A 649 -13.60 -21.94 8.51
N ALA A 650 -14.09 -22.05 9.76
CA ALA A 650 -13.82 -21.09 10.84
C ALA A 650 -12.72 -21.54 11.82
N ARG A 651 -12.02 -22.64 11.54
CA ARG A 651 -11.04 -23.19 12.47
C ARG A 651 -9.77 -22.35 12.45
N ALA A 652 -9.46 -21.71 13.57
CA ALA A 652 -8.33 -20.78 13.69
C ALA A 652 -7.39 -21.06 14.86
N PHE A 653 -7.66 -22.07 15.70
CA PHE A 653 -6.96 -22.29 16.97
C PHE A 653 -6.21 -23.62 17.00
N GLU A 654 -6.84 -24.69 16.55
CA GLU A 654 -6.28 -26.03 16.58
C GLU A 654 -6.15 -26.59 15.17
N GLU A 655 -5.05 -27.30 14.93
CA GLU A 655 -4.85 -28.14 13.73
C GLU A 655 -5.04 -27.35 12.42
N ILE A 656 -4.53 -26.11 12.43
CA ILE A 656 -4.59 -25.16 11.31
C ILE A 656 -4.04 -25.80 10.03
N GLU A 657 -2.90 -26.47 10.12
CA GLU A 657 -2.23 -27.12 8.99
C GLU A 657 -3.09 -28.23 8.34
N PRO A 658 -3.62 -29.21 9.08
CA PRO A 658 -4.59 -30.17 8.53
C PRO A 658 -5.84 -29.54 7.89
N HIS A 659 -6.41 -28.50 8.49
CA HIS A 659 -7.58 -27.81 7.92
C HIS A 659 -7.22 -27.05 6.63
N ALA A 660 -6.08 -26.39 6.61
CA ALA A 660 -5.54 -25.74 5.41
C ALA A 660 -5.26 -26.75 4.29
N GLU A 661 -4.72 -27.92 4.63
CA GLU A 661 -4.47 -29.01 3.68
C GLU A 661 -5.77 -29.51 3.03
N ALA A 662 -6.82 -29.73 3.81
CA ALA A 662 -8.13 -30.12 3.30
C ALA A 662 -8.69 -29.11 2.28
N LEU A 663 -8.57 -27.81 2.57
CA LEU A 663 -9.00 -26.73 1.66
C LEU A 663 -8.13 -26.67 0.41
N ARG A 664 -6.81 -26.86 0.55
CA ARG A 664 -5.86 -26.92 -0.56
C ARG A 664 -6.23 -28.02 -1.55
N ILE A 665 -6.52 -29.23 -1.06
CA ILE A 665 -6.98 -30.36 -1.88
C ILE A 665 -8.25 -30.01 -2.64
N ALA A 666 -9.23 -29.38 -1.98
CA ALA A 666 -10.47 -28.96 -2.64
C ALA A 666 -10.22 -27.92 -3.75
N CYS A 667 -9.31 -26.96 -3.53
CA CYS A 667 -8.94 -25.94 -4.51
C CYS A 667 -8.18 -26.55 -5.71
N VAL A 668 -7.13 -27.35 -5.47
CA VAL A 668 -6.28 -27.93 -6.52
C VAL A 668 -7.10 -28.85 -7.45
N ASN A 669 -8.09 -29.55 -6.90
CA ASN A 669 -8.95 -30.46 -7.64
C ASN A 669 -10.20 -29.79 -8.24
N ASN A 670 -10.24 -28.46 -8.28
CA ASN A 670 -11.37 -27.67 -8.82
C ASN A 670 -12.73 -28.05 -8.21
N ILE A 671 -12.75 -28.52 -6.96
CA ILE A 671 -14.00 -28.84 -6.26
C ILE A 671 -14.64 -27.54 -5.76
N VAL A 672 -13.81 -26.57 -5.35
CA VAL A 672 -14.22 -25.23 -4.91
C VAL A 672 -13.44 -24.18 -5.68
N ASN A 673 -14.06 -23.02 -5.90
CA ASN A 673 -13.40 -21.86 -6.51
C ASN A 673 -13.64 -20.56 -5.73
N CYS A 674 -14.23 -20.65 -4.54
CA CYS A 674 -14.37 -19.55 -3.60
C CYS A 674 -14.02 -20.01 -2.18
N LEU A 675 -13.37 -19.15 -1.41
CA LEU A 675 -13.01 -19.42 0.00
C LEU A 675 -13.51 -18.32 0.93
N VAL A 676 -13.98 -18.70 2.12
CA VAL A 676 -14.13 -17.81 3.27
C VAL A 676 -13.46 -18.48 4.47
N VAL A 677 -12.34 -17.92 4.92
CA VAL A 677 -11.45 -18.55 5.92
C VAL A 677 -10.81 -17.51 6.85
N PRO A 678 -10.36 -17.89 8.05
CA PRO A 678 -9.59 -17.00 8.91
C PRO A 678 -8.14 -16.85 8.43
N ARG A 679 -7.50 -15.76 8.85
CA ARG A 679 -6.11 -15.42 8.50
C ARG A 679 -5.11 -16.56 8.71
N PRO A 680 -5.07 -17.27 9.86
CA PRO A 680 -4.08 -18.33 10.06
C PRO A 680 -4.20 -19.48 9.06
N ILE A 681 -5.43 -19.82 8.66
CA ILE A 681 -5.69 -20.83 7.62
C ILE A 681 -5.23 -20.33 6.25
N ALA A 682 -5.55 -19.08 5.90
CA ALA A 682 -5.10 -18.49 4.64
C ALA A 682 -3.57 -18.47 4.52
N GLU A 683 -2.87 -18.11 5.61
CA GLU A 683 -1.41 -18.17 5.67
C GLU A 683 -0.89 -19.60 5.50
N ALA A 684 -1.46 -20.57 6.21
CA ALA A 684 -1.06 -21.98 6.11
C ALA A 684 -1.27 -22.56 4.70
N ILE A 685 -2.40 -22.25 4.04
CA ILE A 685 -2.67 -22.65 2.65
C ILE A 685 -1.55 -22.16 1.72
N LEU A 686 -1.07 -20.92 1.92
CA LEU A 686 -0.07 -20.29 1.06
C LEU A 686 1.38 -20.69 1.39
N ARG A 687 1.68 -21.23 2.57
CA ARG A 687 3.04 -21.65 2.97
C ARG A 687 3.52 -22.87 2.18
N LYS A 688 2.64 -23.81 1.84
CA LYS A 688 3.03 -25.04 1.11
C LYS A 688 3.11 -24.77 -0.41
N LYS A 689 4.30 -25.02 -0.96
CA LYS A 689 4.62 -24.84 -2.39
C LYS A 689 4.03 -25.91 -3.29
#